data_AF-A0AAD9TW28-F1
#
_entry.id   AF-A0AAD9TW28-F1
#
_cell.length_a   1.000
_cell.length_b   1.000
_cell.length_c   1.000
_cell.angle_alpha   90.00
_cell.angle_beta   90.00
_cell.angle_gamma   90.00
#
_symmetry.space_group_name_H-M   'P 1'
#
loop_
_entity.id
_entity.type
_entity.pdbx_description
1 polymer ?
#
loop_
_entity_poly.entity_id
_entity_poly.type
_entity_poly.pdbx_seq_one_letter_code
_entity_poly.pdbx_strand_id
1 'polypeptide(L)'
;MALQSLNSLHAFLPSHVVVGSSFSNGFVHFRVQRRMVATKMSHQDLQPITRRTANFKPTIWSYDYIQSLSTEFSGKKYANRVQELKEDVKAMLVKVSDPIHQMELIDTLQRLGLSYHFDHEIKRILGTIHDKRCSNINARKQESLYAVALEFRLLRQHGFDISQEILSSFKDEKGNFGDDCKGILALYEAAYYCVEGENLFDAINFTTEYLKEHVRHGKDDEYLVTLANHALELPQHWRMLRLEARWFIDVYEKQQDIMNPVLLELAKLDFNVVQATHQEDLKHTSSWWRNTGFEDNLEFARDRLMENFFWTVGVIFEPQFGYCRRMSTKVNALITTIDDVYDIYGTLDELELFTDAVERWDITAIEKLPYYMKICFLALYNTINEMAFVYLKDQGFDIIKYLQREWANICKAYLLEANWYYSGYTPTLDEYIENAWVSISAPVILVHAYFLVTNNSITKKDLEYLEEYPNIIRCSSMILRLADDLGTSSGEMKRGDVPKSIQCYMHETGASEEEAREHIRGLINTTWLKINKDGIGNPHYSNTFAGVAMNLARMAQCMYQFGDGHGVPDQETKHRVLPTSLVRDIYKIMAKVLVNILKRVMDKIISHNQMTFVSGRQIVDSFVIAEEIIHAWRKDGREAAILIRKKQENLYVVTLEFRLLRQHGFDISQEGEIILVDAVNSTTEYLKEYVKHSKDGGYLSTLVNHALELPLHWRMLRLEARWFIDVYEKHHRDMNPVLIELAKLDFNVVQATHQEDLKHASTRISTKVNTLITTIDDVYDVYGTLDELELFIDAVERWDITAMERLPDYMKICYLALYNTINEMAFVCLKDQGLDIIKYLR
;
A
#
# COMPACT_ATOMS: atom_id res chain seq x y z
N MET A 1 59.47 -68.52 -12.69
CA MET A 1 60.09 -67.47 -13.51
C MET A 1 59.12 -66.32 -13.60
N ALA A 2 59.61 -65.08 -13.38
CA ALA A 2 58.90 -63.87 -12.90
C ALA A 2 58.78 -63.82 -11.35
N LEU A 3 59.88 -63.74 -10.56
CA LEU A 3 60.76 -62.58 -10.31
C LEU A 3 59.95 -61.33 -9.92
N GLN A 4 59.82 -60.96 -8.63
CA GLN A 4 60.84 -60.29 -7.79
C GLN A 4 61.53 -59.11 -8.49
N SER A 5 61.30 -57.91 -7.95
CA SER A 5 62.20 -56.74 -7.79
C SER A 5 61.51 -55.45 -8.23
N LEU A 6 60.96 -54.64 -7.30
CA LEU A 6 61.66 -53.67 -6.46
C LEU A 6 62.03 -52.37 -7.19
N ASN A 7 61.51 -51.27 -6.63
CA ASN A 7 62.18 -50.01 -6.33
C ASN A 7 62.98 -49.30 -7.42
N SER A 8 62.46 -48.15 -7.86
CA SER A 8 63.16 -46.87 -8.16
C SER A 8 62.22 -46.04 -9.06
N LEU A 9 61.85 -44.79 -8.83
CA LEU A 9 62.67 -43.65 -8.43
C LEU A 9 61.79 -42.55 -7.80
N HIS A 10 62.33 -41.96 -6.73
CA HIS A 10 62.10 -40.60 -6.26
C HIS A 10 62.71 -39.56 -7.22
N ALA A 11 62.27 -38.30 -7.07
CA ALA A 11 62.86 -37.04 -7.57
C ALA A 11 62.60 -36.75 -9.07
N PHE A 12 62.07 -35.59 -9.47
CA PHE A 12 62.61 -34.25 -9.23
C PHE A 12 61.50 -33.17 -9.21
N LEU A 13 61.55 -32.28 -8.22
CA LEU A 13 61.18 -30.86 -8.36
C LEU A 13 62.43 -30.08 -8.82
N PRO A 14 62.28 -28.90 -9.45
CA PRO A 14 62.56 -27.69 -8.67
C PRO A 14 61.62 -26.51 -8.92
N SER A 15 61.12 -25.98 -7.80
CA SER A 15 61.03 -24.58 -7.35
C SER A 15 61.28 -23.37 -8.30
N HIS A 16 60.35 -22.41 -8.18
CA HIS A 16 60.43 -20.93 -8.26
C HIS A 16 60.66 -20.23 -9.61
N VAL A 17 59.59 -19.58 -10.13
CA VAL A 17 59.62 -18.21 -10.70
C VAL A 17 58.34 -17.45 -10.28
N VAL A 18 58.51 -16.17 -10.00
CA VAL A 18 57.57 -15.18 -9.43
C VAL A 18 57.14 -14.19 -10.53
N VAL A 19 55.85 -13.82 -10.50
CA VAL A 19 55.16 -12.59 -11.01
C VAL A 19 55.06 -12.32 -12.52
N GLY A 20 53.82 -12.08 -12.94
CA GLY A 20 53.46 -11.38 -14.18
C GLY A 20 51.94 -11.42 -14.46
N SER A 21 51.23 -10.38 -14.02
CA SER A 21 49.78 -10.16 -14.17
C SER A 21 49.30 -10.06 -15.62
N SER A 22 48.16 -10.70 -15.94
CA SER A 22 47.16 -10.12 -16.86
C SER A 22 45.77 -10.72 -16.64
N PHE A 23 44.79 -9.85 -16.45
CA PHE A 23 43.36 -10.09 -16.28
C PHE A 23 42.73 -11.02 -17.32
N SER A 24 41.81 -11.90 -16.89
CA SER A 24 40.53 -12.11 -17.60
C SER A 24 39.51 -12.92 -16.78
N ASN A 25 38.28 -12.37 -16.79
CA ASN A 25 36.98 -12.87 -16.35
C ASN A 25 36.82 -14.36 -16.02
N GLY A 26 36.35 -14.64 -14.79
CA GLY A 26 35.79 -15.92 -14.40
C GLY A 26 34.84 -15.77 -13.20
N PHE A 27 33.55 -16.00 -13.44
CA PHE A 27 32.51 -16.15 -12.43
C PHE A 27 32.93 -17.18 -11.37
N VAL A 28 33.12 -16.74 -10.13
CA VAL A 28 33.34 -17.63 -8.99
C VAL A 28 32.00 -18.00 -8.39
N HIS A 29 31.65 -19.28 -8.51
CA HIS A 29 30.63 -19.93 -7.69
C HIS A 29 31.05 -19.83 -6.22
N PHE A 30 30.38 -18.98 -5.43
CA PHE A 30 30.48 -19.04 -3.97
C PHE A 30 29.78 -20.31 -3.47
N ARG A 31 30.58 -21.35 -3.24
CA ARG A 31 30.18 -22.54 -2.48
C ARG A 31 30.26 -22.17 -0.99
N VAL A 32 29.12 -21.79 -0.39
CA VAL A 32 29.05 -21.59 1.06
C VAL A 32 29.19 -22.94 1.75
N GLN A 33 30.42 -23.30 2.10
CA GLN A 33 30.68 -24.28 3.15
C GLN A 33 30.30 -23.63 4.48
N ARG A 34 29.21 -24.09 5.12
CA ARG A 34 28.98 -23.85 6.55
C ARG A 34 30.14 -24.47 7.35
N ARG A 35 31.21 -23.71 7.56
CA ARG A 35 32.13 -23.92 8.68
C ARG A 35 31.55 -23.16 9.87
N MET A 36 30.95 -23.88 10.81
CA MET A 36 30.75 -23.36 12.17
C MET A 36 32.14 -23.07 12.75
N VAL A 37 32.57 -21.82 12.68
CA VAL A 37 33.66 -21.30 13.53
C VAL A 37 32.98 -20.88 14.83
N ALA A 38 33.10 -21.74 15.84
CA ALA A 38 32.72 -21.40 17.20
C ALA A 38 33.70 -20.36 17.73
N THR A 39 33.39 -19.07 17.52
CA THR A 39 34.04 -17.99 18.24
C THR A 39 33.55 -18.04 19.68
N LYS A 40 34.41 -18.49 20.60
CA LYS A 40 34.19 -18.29 22.04
C LYS A 40 34.24 -16.79 22.32
N MET A 41 33.10 -16.13 22.25
CA MET A 41 32.92 -14.83 22.89
C MET A 41 32.89 -15.05 24.40
N SER A 42 33.61 -14.21 25.13
CA SER A 42 33.58 -14.18 26.59
C SER A 42 32.14 -13.97 27.05
N HIS A 43 31.62 -14.91 27.84
CA HIS A 43 30.38 -14.76 28.60
C HIS A 43 30.53 -13.58 29.56
N GLN A 44 30.13 -12.39 29.12
CA GLN A 44 29.53 -11.40 30.01
C GLN A 44 28.03 -11.67 29.98
N ASP A 45 27.41 -11.66 31.15
CA ASP A 45 26.04 -12.09 31.43
C ASP A 45 24.99 -11.38 30.54
N LEU A 46 24.67 -11.98 29.39
CA LEU A 46 23.48 -11.61 28.60
C LEU A 46 22.26 -12.22 29.30
N GLN A 47 21.60 -11.41 30.12
CA GLN A 47 20.21 -11.65 30.48
C GLN A 47 19.39 -11.86 29.18
N PRO A 48 18.56 -12.90 29.06
CA PRO A 48 17.75 -13.09 27.87
C PRO A 48 16.80 -11.91 27.68
N ILE A 49 16.90 -11.21 26.54
CA ILE A 49 15.96 -10.15 26.17
C ILE A 49 14.56 -10.76 26.13
N THR A 50 13.70 -10.35 27.06
CA THR A 50 12.32 -10.84 27.15
C THR A 50 11.41 -9.86 26.41
N ARG A 51 10.79 -10.30 25.31
CA ARG A 51 9.87 -9.49 24.50
C ARG A 51 8.44 -9.69 24.94
N ARG A 52 7.64 -8.61 24.98
CA ARG A 52 6.19 -8.73 25.15
C ARG A 52 5.54 -9.15 23.82
N THR A 53 4.38 -9.78 23.90
CA THR A 53 3.53 -10.09 22.76
C THR A 53 2.08 -9.78 23.13
N ALA A 54 1.36 -9.12 22.23
CA ALA A 54 -0.06 -8.87 22.39
C ALA A 54 -0.94 -10.02 21.86
N ASN A 55 -0.35 -11.02 21.20
CA ASN A 55 -1.06 -12.12 20.53
C ASN A 55 -2.19 -11.62 19.61
N PHE A 56 -1.88 -10.66 18.75
CA PHE A 56 -2.87 -10.09 17.84
C PHE A 56 -3.48 -11.16 16.92
N LYS A 57 -4.77 -11.00 16.62
CA LYS A 57 -5.44 -11.86 15.63
C LYS A 57 -4.88 -11.58 14.23
N PRO A 58 -4.73 -12.61 13.37
CA PRO A 58 -4.37 -12.41 11.98
C PRO A 58 -5.48 -11.65 11.23
N THR A 59 -5.14 -11.07 10.08
CA THR A 59 -6.14 -10.49 9.16
C THR A 59 -7.16 -11.55 8.74
N ILE A 60 -8.43 -11.16 8.63
CA ILE A 60 -9.49 -12.02 8.07
C ILE A 60 -9.59 -11.92 6.54
N TRP A 61 -8.79 -11.04 5.93
CA TRP A 61 -8.83 -10.71 4.51
C TRP A 61 -7.63 -11.34 3.80
N SER A 62 -7.89 -12.31 2.93
CA SER A 62 -6.84 -12.88 2.10
C SER A 62 -6.36 -11.86 1.05
N TYR A 63 -5.04 -11.65 0.96
CA TYR A 63 -4.48 -10.76 -0.07
C TYR A 63 -4.67 -11.28 -1.49
N ASP A 64 -4.66 -12.59 -1.70
CA ASP A 64 -5.03 -13.18 -2.99
C ASP A 64 -6.49 -12.92 -3.33
N TYR A 65 -7.38 -13.01 -2.33
CA TYR A 65 -8.76 -12.60 -2.50
C TYR A 65 -8.85 -11.12 -2.88
N ILE A 66 -8.11 -10.24 -2.21
CA ILE A 66 -8.09 -8.81 -2.52
C ILE A 66 -7.62 -8.57 -3.98
N GLN A 67 -6.55 -9.23 -4.43
CA GLN A 67 -6.10 -9.11 -5.81
C GLN A 67 -7.13 -9.63 -6.83
N SER A 68 -7.89 -10.66 -6.47
CA SER A 68 -8.89 -11.28 -7.34
C SER A 68 -10.18 -10.47 -7.50
N LEU A 69 -10.37 -9.41 -6.71
CA LEU A 69 -11.57 -8.58 -6.74
C LEU A 69 -11.85 -8.08 -8.15
N SER A 70 -13.11 -8.16 -8.60
CA SER A 70 -13.51 -7.70 -9.91
C SER A 70 -14.88 -7.03 -9.81
N THR A 71 -15.09 -6.01 -10.63
CA THR A 71 -16.33 -5.24 -10.67
C THR A 71 -16.80 -5.05 -12.10
N GLU A 72 -18.11 -5.17 -12.30
CA GLU A 72 -18.75 -4.83 -13.57
C GLU A 72 -18.86 -3.32 -13.78
N PHE A 73 -18.74 -2.52 -12.71
CA PHE A 73 -19.00 -1.08 -12.72
C PHE A 73 -17.83 -0.21 -13.24
N SER A 74 -16.74 -0.80 -13.73
CA SER A 74 -15.56 -0.11 -14.27
C SER A 74 -15.67 0.31 -15.75
N GLY A 75 -16.82 0.07 -16.39
CA GLY A 75 -17.02 0.31 -17.83
C GLY A 75 -17.59 1.69 -18.20
N LYS A 76 -17.23 2.19 -19.41
CA LYS A 76 -17.75 3.45 -20.00
C LYS A 76 -19.28 3.54 -20.00
N LYS A 77 -19.98 2.42 -20.12
CA LYS A 77 -21.46 2.35 -20.05
C LYS A 77 -21.99 2.97 -18.76
N TYR A 78 -21.44 2.58 -17.62
CA TYR A 78 -21.90 3.06 -16.31
C TYR A 78 -21.48 4.51 -16.09
N ALA A 79 -20.28 4.90 -16.50
CA ALA A 79 -19.84 6.29 -16.45
C ALA A 79 -20.76 7.23 -17.26
N ASN A 80 -21.17 6.81 -18.47
CA ASN A 80 -22.11 7.59 -19.29
C ASN A 80 -23.48 7.72 -18.62
N ARG A 81 -24.02 6.62 -18.07
CA ARG A 81 -25.32 6.65 -17.37
C ARG A 81 -25.28 7.52 -16.12
N VAL A 82 -24.18 7.49 -15.35
CA VAL A 82 -23.97 8.42 -14.23
C VAL A 82 -24.00 9.86 -14.72
N GLN A 83 -23.36 10.17 -15.85
CA GLN A 83 -23.34 11.52 -16.38
C GLN A 83 -24.73 11.99 -16.83
N GLU A 84 -25.50 11.16 -17.51
CA GLU A 84 -26.89 11.45 -17.89
C GLU A 84 -27.74 11.79 -16.66
N LEU A 85 -27.70 10.92 -15.64
CA LEU A 85 -28.46 11.10 -14.40
C LEU A 85 -28.02 12.37 -13.64
N LYS A 86 -26.73 12.73 -13.67
CA LYS A 86 -26.25 13.99 -13.08
C LYS A 86 -26.87 15.21 -13.75
N GLU A 87 -27.00 15.22 -15.08
CA GLU A 87 -27.63 16.32 -15.80
C GLU A 87 -29.14 16.41 -15.48
N ASP A 88 -29.82 15.28 -15.33
CA ASP A 88 -31.22 15.25 -14.87
C ASP A 88 -31.37 15.87 -13.47
N VAL A 89 -30.48 15.52 -12.53
CA VAL A 89 -30.49 16.07 -11.17
C VAL A 89 -30.15 17.56 -11.14
N LYS A 90 -29.20 18.03 -11.97
CA LYS A 90 -28.94 19.47 -12.13
C LYS A 90 -30.18 20.21 -12.61
N ALA A 91 -30.91 19.65 -13.57
CA ALA A 91 -32.17 20.24 -14.04
C ALA A 91 -33.23 20.29 -12.92
N MET A 92 -33.29 19.27 -12.04
CA MET A 92 -34.15 19.30 -10.86
C MET A 92 -33.78 20.43 -9.89
N LEU A 93 -32.49 20.57 -9.56
CA LEU A 93 -32.00 21.64 -8.67
C LEU A 93 -32.33 23.05 -9.18
N VAL A 94 -32.35 23.24 -10.51
CA VAL A 94 -32.71 24.53 -11.12
C VAL A 94 -34.23 24.75 -11.14
N LYS A 95 -35.03 23.69 -11.28
CA LYS A 95 -36.50 23.79 -11.44
C LYS A 95 -37.22 24.04 -10.12
N VAL A 96 -36.71 23.54 -8.99
CA VAL A 96 -37.31 23.76 -7.68
C VAL A 96 -37.10 25.22 -7.27
N SER A 97 -38.19 25.97 -7.10
CA SER A 97 -38.17 27.40 -6.77
C SER A 97 -38.47 27.70 -5.30
N ASP A 98 -39.15 26.79 -4.62
CA ASP A 98 -39.55 26.94 -3.23
C ASP A 98 -38.39 26.57 -2.27
N PRO A 99 -38.00 27.46 -1.33
CA PRO A 99 -36.80 27.27 -0.51
C PRO A 99 -36.79 26.00 0.33
N ILE A 100 -37.93 25.60 0.91
CA ILE A 100 -37.97 24.39 1.75
C ILE A 100 -37.76 23.14 0.90
N HIS A 101 -38.40 23.04 -0.28
CA HIS A 101 -38.15 21.93 -1.19
C HIS A 101 -36.73 21.93 -1.76
N GLN A 102 -36.11 23.10 -1.96
CA GLN A 102 -34.70 23.18 -2.34
C GLN A 102 -33.80 22.59 -1.25
N MET A 103 -34.04 22.94 0.01
CA MET A 103 -33.30 22.42 1.16
C MET A 103 -33.50 20.91 1.34
N GLU A 104 -34.74 20.41 1.21
CA GLU A 104 -35.03 18.97 1.29
C GLU A 104 -34.31 18.18 0.18
N LEU A 105 -34.25 18.72 -1.04
CA LEU A 105 -33.50 18.11 -2.13
C LEU A 105 -31.98 18.10 -1.85
N ILE A 106 -31.43 19.19 -1.31
CA ILE A 106 -30.01 19.27 -0.91
C ILE A 106 -29.71 18.25 0.18
N ASP A 107 -30.54 18.18 1.22
CA ASP A 107 -30.38 17.21 2.31
C ASP A 107 -30.44 15.77 1.79
N THR A 108 -31.40 15.47 0.91
CA THR A 108 -31.51 14.15 0.26
C THR A 108 -30.26 13.82 -0.53
N LEU A 109 -29.70 14.76 -1.31
CA LEU A 109 -28.45 14.55 -2.06
C LEU A 109 -27.26 14.30 -1.14
N GLN A 110 -27.15 15.02 -0.02
CA GLN A 110 -26.09 14.81 0.96
C GLN A 110 -26.19 13.43 1.61
N ARG A 111 -27.38 13.05 2.06
CA ARG A 111 -27.63 11.76 2.73
C ARG A 111 -27.50 10.58 1.77
N LEU A 112 -27.78 10.75 0.47
CA LEU A 112 -27.50 9.73 -0.56
C LEU A 112 -26.03 9.66 -0.98
N GLY A 113 -25.17 10.52 -0.44
CA GLY A 113 -23.74 10.57 -0.81
C GLY A 113 -23.47 11.12 -2.21
N LEU A 114 -24.38 11.94 -2.74
CA LEU A 114 -24.32 12.50 -4.10
C LEU A 114 -23.92 13.98 -4.15
N SER A 115 -23.94 14.69 -3.01
CA SER A 115 -23.76 16.14 -2.97
C SER A 115 -22.45 16.63 -3.58
N TYR A 116 -21.37 15.85 -3.49
CA TYR A 116 -20.04 16.20 -4.01
C TYR A 116 -20.02 16.43 -5.54
N HIS A 117 -21.03 15.95 -6.27
CA HIS A 117 -21.19 16.23 -7.71
C HIS A 117 -21.82 17.59 -8.02
N PHE A 118 -22.43 18.23 -7.02
CA PHE A 118 -23.28 19.41 -7.16
C PHE A 118 -22.88 20.54 -6.21
N ASP A 119 -21.64 20.54 -5.72
CA ASP A 119 -21.14 21.52 -4.74
C ASP A 119 -21.38 22.97 -5.17
N HIS A 120 -21.20 23.26 -6.45
CA HIS A 120 -21.40 24.61 -7.00
C HIS A 120 -22.88 25.02 -6.97
N GLU A 121 -23.77 24.13 -7.45
CA GLU A 121 -25.21 24.34 -7.44
C GLU A 121 -25.74 24.50 -6.01
N ILE A 122 -25.31 23.64 -5.09
CA ILE A 122 -25.70 23.66 -3.68
C ILE A 122 -25.27 24.98 -3.02
N LYS A 123 -24.00 25.38 -3.17
CA LYS A 123 -23.50 26.64 -2.59
C LYS A 123 -24.25 27.86 -3.11
N ARG A 124 -24.59 27.89 -4.40
CA ARG A 124 -25.36 28.99 -5.01
C ARG A 124 -26.78 29.08 -4.44
N ILE A 125 -27.46 27.93 -4.29
CA ILE A 125 -28.82 27.87 -3.73
C ILE A 125 -28.79 28.33 -2.26
N LEU A 126 -27.88 27.77 -1.46
CA LEU A 126 -27.75 28.12 -0.04
C LEU A 126 -27.36 29.59 0.16
N GLY A 127 -26.48 30.15 -0.68
CA GLY A 127 -26.15 31.57 -0.65
C GLY A 127 -27.37 32.45 -0.92
N THR A 128 -28.23 32.06 -1.88
CA THR A 128 -29.48 32.79 -2.16
C THR A 128 -30.45 32.73 -0.97
N ILE A 129 -30.52 31.58 -0.27
CA ILE A 129 -31.34 31.42 0.94
C ILE A 129 -30.79 32.30 2.08
N HIS A 130 -29.48 32.27 2.30
CA HIS A 130 -28.78 33.08 3.29
C HIS A 130 -28.99 34.59 3.09
N ASP A 131 -28.82 35.08 1.86
CA ASP A 131 -29.02 36.50 1.52
C ASP A 131 -30.47 36.96 1.80
N LYS A 132 -31.45 36.11 1.46
CA LYS A 132 -32.87 36.36 1.76
C LYS A 132 -33.13 36.38 3.27
N ARG A 133 -32.52 35.46 4.02
CA ARG A 133 -32.63 35.39 5.47
C ARG A 133 -32.04 36.65 6.13
N CYS A 134 -30.90 37.12 5.66
CA CYS A 134 -30.25 38.34 6.17
C CYS A 134 -31.03 39.61 5.85
N SER A 135 -31.69 39.67 4.68
CA SER A 135 -32.41 40.86 4.23
C SER A 135 -33.84 41.01 4.80
N ASN A 136 -34.46 39.95 5.34
CA ASN A 136 -35.84 39.98 5.82
C ASN A 136 -36.02 39.48 7.26
N ILE A 137 -35.74 40.35 8.24
CA ILE A 137 -35.85 40.07 9.69
C ILE A 137 -37.29 39.69 10.11
N ASN A 138 -38.32 40.10 9.35
CA ASN A 138 -39.73 39.88 9.68
C ASN A 138 -40.30 38.54 9.19
N ALA A 139 -39.56 37.76 8.38
CA ALA A 139 -39.97 36.42 7.94
C ALA A 139 -40.01 35.37 9.08
N ARG A 140 -39.43 35.69 10.25
CA ARG A 140 -39.26 34.82 11.42
C ARG A 140 -40.55 34.23 12.02
N LYS A 141 -41.75 34.73 11.68
CA LYS A 141 -42.99 34.45 12.43
C LYS A 141 -43.97 33.46 11.78
N GLN A 142 -43.64 32.87 10.61
CA GLN A 142 -44.56 31.99 9.88
C GLN A 142 -43.95 30.66 9.41
N GLU A 143 -42.70 30.36 9.78
CA GLU A 143 -41.99 29.15 9.33
C GLU A 143 -42.08 28.04 10.38
N SER A 144 -42.13 26.78 9.93
CA SER A 144 -42.15 25.62 10.84
C SER A 144 -40.79 25.38 11.48
N LEU A 145 -40.77 24.74 12.65
CA LEU A 145 -39.53 24.35 13.33
C LEU A 145 -38.61 23.52 12.41
N TYR A 146 -39.20 22.59 11.66
CA TYR A 146 -38.49 21.78 10.68
C TYR A 146 -37.74 22.63 9.64
N ALA A 147 -38.41 23.61 9.04
CA ALA A 147 -37.81 24.45 8.00
C ALA A 147 -36.62 25.26 8.53
N VAL A 148 -36.77 25.88 9.70
CA VAL A 148 -35.73 26.71 10.30
C VAL A 148 -34.55 25.88 10.81
N ALA A 149 -34.80 24.72 11.40
CA ALA A 149 -33.74 23.81 11.84
C ALA A 149 -32.95 23.23 10.65
N LEU A 150 -33.64 22.83 9.59
CA LEU A 150 -33.01 22.36 8.35
C LEU A 150 -32.15 23.47 7.71
N GLU A 151 -32.67 24.69 7.64
CA GLU A 151 -31.93 25.83 7.10
C GLU A 151 -30.69 26.14 7.94
N PHE A 152 -30.82 26.22 9.27
CA PHE A 152 -29.69 26.45 10.17
C PHE A 152 -28.59 25.41 9.93
N ARG A 153 -28.96 24.13 9.91
CA ARG A 153 -28.03 23.02 9.70
C ARG A 153 -27.31 23.14 8.36
N LEU A 154 -28.06 23.29 7.25
CA LEU A 154 -27.48 23.34 5.91
C LEU A 154 -26.59 24.57 5.72
N LEU A 155 -26.98 25.74 6.24
CA LEU A 155 -26.17 26.95 6.17
C LEU A 155 -24.87 26.81 6.97
N ARG A 156 -24.94 26.38 8.23
CA ARG A 156 -23.74 26.14 9.07
C ARG A 156 -22.81 25.11 8.43
N GLN A 157 -23.35 24.01 7.92
CA GLN A 157 -22.57 22.96 7.26
C GLN A 157 -21.76 23.47 6.06
N HIS A 158 -22.24 24.50 5.36
CA HIS A 158 -21.58 25.08 4.20
C HIS A 158 -20.77 26.35 4.53
N GLY A 159 -20.57 26.65 5.82
CA GLY A 159 -19.75 27.76 6.29
C GLY A 159 -20.44 29.12 6.29
N PHE A 160 -21.76 29.17 6.17
CA PHE A 160 -22.52 30.41 6.33
C PHE A 160 -22.70 30.74 7.81
N ASP A 161 -22.54 32.01 8.16
CA ASP A 161 -22.79 32.47 9.52
C ASP A 161 -24.30 32.71 9.75
N ILE A 162 -24.85 32.01 10.75
CA ILE A 162 -26.26 32.13 11.15
C ILE A 162 -26.39 31.92 12.66
N SER A 163 -26.96 32.90 13.36
CA SER A 163 -27.05 32.88 14.83
C SER A 163 -28.00 31.78 15.34
N GLN A 164 -27.61 31.05 16.40
CA GLN A 164 -28.48 30.11 17.12
C GLN A 164 -29.82 30.74 17.60
N GLU A 165 -29.91 32.06 17.73
CA GLU A 165 -31.12 32.77 18.15
C GLU A 165 -32.33 32.46 17.27
N ILE A 166 -32.13 32.09 15.99
CA ILE A 166 -33.23 31.74 15.11
C ILE A 166 -33.99 30.50 15.61
N LEU A 167 -33.31 29.57 16.27
CA LEU A 167 -33.90 28.36 16.86
C LEU A 167 -34.59 28.66 18.19
N SER A 168 -34.09 29.65 18.94
CA SER A 168 -34.66 30.03 20.25
C SER A 168 -36.10 30.56 20.16
N SER A 169 -36.50 31.07 18.99
CA SER A 169 -37.84 31.61 18.75
C SER A 169 -38.97 30.57 18.85
N PHE A 170 -38.63 29.27 18.83
CA PHE A 170 -39.59 28.16 18.94
C PHE A 170 -39.77 27.64 20.37
N LYS A 171 -39.05 28.20 21.36
CA LYS A 171 -39.23 27.82 22.77
C LYS A 171 -40.55 28.39 23.30
N ASP A 172 -41.37 27.53 23.91
CA ASP A 172 -42.55 27.96 24.66
C ASP A 172 -42.17 28.59 26.02
N GLU A 173 -43.16 29.06 26.79
CA GLU A 173 -42.93 29.66 28.12
C GLU A 173 -42.26 28.71 29.13
N LYS A 174 -42.27 27.40 28.86
CA LYS A 174 -41.64 26.34 29.66
C LYS A 174 -40.30 25.89 29.07
N GLY A 175 -39.87 26.45 27.94
CA GLY A 175 -38.64 26.10 27.23
C GLY A 175 -38.73 24.89 26.29
N ASN A 176 -39.93 24.37 26.02
CA ASN A 176 -40.15 23.23 25.10
C ASN A 176 -40.32 23.69 23.65
N PHE A 177 -40.11 22.78 22.69
CA PHE A 177 -40.15 23.06 21.25
C PHE A 177 -41.39 22.48 20.53
N GLY A 178 -42.48 22.24 21.26
CA GLY A 178 -43.70 21.63 20.73
C GLY A 178 -43.64 20.09 20.62
N ASP A 179 -44.49 19.50 19.78
CA ASP A 179 -44.67 18.04 19.59
C ASP A 179 -44.52 17.56 18.12
N ASP A 180 -44.05 18.43 17.21
CA ASP A 180 -43.74 18.03 15.83
C ASP A 180 -42.46 17.18 15.78
N CYS A 181 -42.61 15.86 15.69
CA CYS A 181 -41.47 14.93 15.68
C CYS A 181 -40.48 15.21 14.53
N LYS A 182 -40.96 15.59 13.33
CA LYS A 182 -40.09 15.90 12.19
C LYS A 182 -39.27 17.16 12.46
N GLY A 183 -39.90 18.19 13.04
CA GLY A 183 -39.24 19.41 13.50
C GLY A 183 -38.24 19.18 14.64
N ILE A 184 -38.60 18.36 15.63
CA ILE A 184 -37.75 18.03 16.78
C ILE A 184 -36.52 17.23 16.34
N LEU A 185 -36.68 16.28 15.43
CA LEU A 185 -35.55 15.55 14.84
C LEU A 185 -34.62 16.49 14.06
N ALA A 186 -35.17 17.39 13.26
CA ALA A 186 -34.34 18.38 12.55
C ALA A 186 -33.61 19.32 13.52
N LEU A 187 -34.25 19.72 14.63
CA LEU A 187 -33.63 20.53 15.68
C LEU A 187 -32.50 19.77 16.39
N TYR A 188 -32.71 18.49 16.71
CA TYR A 188 -31.67 17.62 17.28
C TYR A 188 -30.43 17.63 16.38
N GLU A 189 -30.60 17.34 15.08
CA GLU A 189 -29.47 17.31 14.13
C GLU A 189 -28.81 18.67 13.94
N ALA A 190 -29.61 19.75 13.91
CA ALA A 190 -29.12 21.11 13.80
C ALA A 190 -28.26 21.53 15.00
N ALA A 191 -28.61 21.09 16.21
CA ALA A 191 -27.92 21.48 17.43
C ALA A 191 -26.46 20.98 17.47
N TYR A 192 -26.12 19.90 16.77
CA TYR A 192 -24.73 19.40 16.66
C TYR A 192 -23.82 20.24 15.76
N TYR A 193 -24.36 21.27 15.10
CA TYR A 193 -23.61 22.29 14.35
C TYR A 193 -23.31 23.55 15.17
N CYS A 194 -23.61 23.54 16.49
CA CYS A 194 -23.21 24.64 17.38
C CYS A 194 -21.70 24.88 17.36
N VAL A 195 -21.32 26.14 17.56
CA VAL A 195 -19.92 26.55 17.72
C VAL A 195 -19.60 26.94 19.16
N GLU A 196 -18.31 27.02 19.48
CA GLU A 196 -17.85 27.48 20.80
C GLU A 196 -18.40 28.88 21.14
N GLY A 197 -19.07 29.00 22.28
CA GLY A 197 -19.75 30.21 22.73
C GLY A 197 -21.28 30.19 22.52
N GLU A 198 -21.79 29.25 21.73
CA GLU A 198 -23.22 28.96 21.62
C GLU A 198 -23.67 27.95 22.69
N ASN A 199 -24.96 27.96 23.06
CA ASN A 199 -25.50 27.03 24.05
C ASN A 199 -26.90 26.53 23.63
N LEU A 200 -26.90 25.37 22.98
CA LEU A 200 -28.11 24.60 22.68
C LEU A 200 -28.17 23.29 23.49
N PHE A 201 -27.45 23.18 24.60
CA PHE A 201 -27.45 21.96 25.42
C PHE A 201 -28.85 21.60 25.94
N ASP A 202 -29.62 22.61 26.36
CA ASP A 202 -31.03 22.40 26.76
C ASP A 202 -31.89 21.86 25.61
N ALA A 203 -31.64 22.32 24.38
CA ALA A 203 -32.36 21.84 23.20
C ALA A 203 -31.96 20.40 22.87
N ILE A 204 -30.68 20.05 22.95
CA ILE A 204 -30.20 18.67 22.78
C ILE A 204 -30.84 17.76 23.81
N ASN A 205 -30.86 18.14 25.09
CA ASN A 205 -31.48 17.34 26.14
C ASN A 205 -32.99 17.14 25.93
N PHE A 206 -33.71 18.23 25.64
CA PHE A 206 -35.15 18.16 25.35
C PHE A 206 -35.45 17.25 24.15
N THR A 207 -34.78 17.49 23.03
CA THR A 207 -35.00 16.72 21.79
C THR A 207 -34.60 15.26 21.98
N THR A 208 -33.51 14.96 22.70
CA THR A 208 -33.08 13.60 23.02
C THR A 208 -34.15 12.82 23.79
N GLU A 209 -34.68 13.40 24.87
CA GLU A 209 -35.71 12.73 25.67
C GLU A 209 -37.02 12.57 24.90
N TYR A 210 -37.42 13.58 24.12
CA TYR A 210 -38.58 13.48 23.24
C TYR A 210 -38.44 12.34 22.22
N LEU A 211 -37.31 12.27 21.52
CA LEU A 211 -37.06 11.26 20.48
C LEU A 211 -36.98 9.85 21.10
N LYS A 212 -36.40 9.68 22.29
CA LYS A 212 -36.40 8.39 23.00
C LYS A 212 -37.82 7.92 23.31
N GLU A 213 -38.68 8.82 23.79
CA GLU A 213 -40.09 8.50 24.05
C GLU A 213 -40.87 8.21 22.77
N HIS A 214 -40.63 8.97 21.70
CA HIS A 214 -41.23 8.74 20.40
C HIS A 214 -40.80 7.39 19.81
N VAL A 215 -39.54 6.98 19.95
CA VAL A 215 -39.05 5.65 19.53
C VAL A 215 -39.73 4.52 20.30
N ARG A 216 -39.98 4.69 21.61
CA ARG A 216 -40.60 3.66 22.45
C ARG A 216 -42.09 3.47 22.16
N HIS A 217 -42.80 4.56 21.88
CA HIS A 217 -44.26 4.59 21.86
C HIS A 217 -44.89 5.01 20.52
N GLY A 218 -44.16 5.71 19.66
CA GLY A 218 -44.58 6.15 18.34
C GLY A 218 -44.58 4.97 17.37
N LYS A 219 -45.76 4.44 17.04
CA LYS A 219 -45.92 3.36 16.06
C LYS A 219 -46.52 3.84 14.73
N ASP A 220 -46.90 5.11 14.65
CA ASP A 220 -47.72 5.63 13.55
C ASP A 220 -46.88 6.15 12.37
N ASP A 221 -45.55 6.32 12.53
CA ASP A 221 -44.62 6.71 11.46
C ASP A 221 -43.31 5.91 11.54
N GLU A 222 -43.27 4.75 10.87
CA GLU A 222 -42.10 3.85 10.85
C GLU A 222 -40.84 4.54 10.26
N TYR A 223 -41.02 5.50 9.35
CA TYR A 223 -39.92 6.24 8.75
C TYR A 223 -39.26 7.17 9.76
N LEU A 224 -40.04 8.02 10.43
CA LEU A 224 -39.51 8.93 11.44
C LEU A 224 -38.92 8.18 12.63
N VAL A 225 -39.51 7.06 13.05
CA VAL A 225 -38.95 6.21 14.10
C VAL A 225 -37.60 5.62 13.68
N THR A 226 -37.45 5.20 12.42
CA THR A 226 -36.17 4.71 11.89
C THR A 226 -35.12 5.82 11.89
N LEU A 227 -35.49 7.04 11.46
CA LEU A 227 -34.59 8.18 11.46
C LEU A 227 -34.20 8.63 12.87
N ALA A 228 -35.16 8.68 13.80
CA ALA A 228 -34.93 9.07 15.20
C ALA A 228 -34.03 8.08 15.92
N ASN A 229 -34.23 6.78 15.73
CA ASN A 229 -33.34 5.74 16.27
C ASN A 229 -31.90 5.92 15.79
N HIS A 230 -31.74 6.16 14.48
CA HIS A 230 -30.42 6.38 13.90
C HIS A 230 -29.78 7.67 14.44
N ALA A 231 -30.50 8.79 14.51
CA ALA A 231 -29.97 10.04 15.05
C ALA A 231 -29.55 9.93 16.54
N LEU A 232 -30.33 9.20 17.36
CA LEU A 232 -30.04 8.97 18.78
C LEU A 232 -28.83 8.07 19.03
N GLU A 233 -28.50 7.18 18.10
CA GLU A 233 -27.29 6.35 18.19
C GLU A 233 -26.02 7.17 17.93
N LEU A 234 -26.07 8.05 16.94
CA LEU A 234 -25.03 9.04 16.63
C LEU A 234 -25.66 10.12 15.72
N PRO A 235 -25.47 11.42 15.98
CA PRO A 235 -26.02 12.47 15.13
C PRO A 235 -25.38 12.45 13.73
N GLN A 236 -26.14 12.85 12.71
CA GLN A 236 -25.70 12.88 11.32
C GLN A 236 -24.38 13.63 11.14
N HIS A 237 -24.18 14.72 11.89
CA HIS A 237 -22.96 15.53 11.81
C HIS A 237 -21.68 14.74 12.15
N TRP A 238 -21.78 13.71 13.00
CA TRP A 238 -20.66 12.91 13.49
C TRP A 238 -20.50 11.57 12.76
N ARG A 239 -21.39 11.24 11.82
CA ARG A 239 -21.37 9.98 11.09
C ARG A 239 -20.40 9.97 9.91
N MET A 240 -19.80 8.80 9.65
CA MET A 240 -19.00 8.57 8.45
C MET A 240 -19.89 8.59 7.20
N LEU A 241 -19.56 9.47 6.24
CA LEU A 241 -20.44 9.85 5.13
C LEU A 241 -20.85 8.69 4.20
N ARG A 242 -19.94 7.76 3.89
CA ARG A 242 -20.24 6.61 3.00
C ARG A 242 -21.08 5.54 3.67
N LEU A 243 -20.91 5.32 4.97
CA LEU A 243 -21.79 4.43 5.73
C LEU A 243 -23.19 5.02 5.84
N GLU A 244 -23.28 6.33 6.12
CA GLU A 244 -24.55 7.06 6.09
C GLU A 244 -25.22 6.94 4.73
N ALA A 245 -24.48 7.15 3.64
CA ALA A 245 -25.00 7.00 2.28
C ALA A 245 -25.54 5.59 2.01
N ARG A 246 -24.80 4.55 2.42
CA ARG A 246 -25.23 3.15 2.22
C ARG A 246 -26.52 2.85 2.98
N TRP A 247 -26.60 3.27 4.25
CA TRP A 247 -27.78 3.10 5.09
C TRP A 247 -28.97 3.89 4.52
N PHE A 248 -28.76 5.15 4.15
CA PHE A 248 -29.83 6.03 3.70
C PHE A 248 -30.36 5.63 2.31
N ILE A 249 -29.55 5.06 1.43
CA ILE A 249 -30.04 4.47 0.16
C ILE A 249 -31.11 3.41 0.44
N ASP A 250 -30.89 2.54 1.42
CA ASP A 250 -31.82 1.45 1.77
C ASP A 250 -33.08 1.98 2.47
N VAL A 251 -32.95 3.04 3.26
CA VAL A 251 -34.08 3.73 3.89
C VAL A 251 -34.91 4.49 2.85
N TYR A 252 -34.26 5.21 1.94
CA TYR A 252 -34.88 6.01 0.90
C TYR A 252 -35.63 5.15 -0.13
N GLU A 253 -35.10 3.98 -0.50
CA GLU A 253 -35.78 3.03 -1.38
C GLU A 253 -37.12 2.53 -0.83
N LYS A 254 -37.25 2.41 0.49
CA LYS A 254 -38.48 1.94 1.14
C LYS A 254 -39.60 3.00 1.13
N GLN A 255 -39.28 4.27 0.92
CA GLN A 255 -40.23 5.38 0.94
C GLN A 255 -40.93 5.58 -0.42
N GLN A 256 -41.78 4.64 -0.82
CA GLN A 256 -42.35 4.61 -2.18
C GLN A 256 -43.10 5.89 -2.59
N ASP A 257 -43.70 6.63 -1.64
CA ASP A 257 -44.46 7.86 -1.91
C ASP A 257 -43.60 9.13 -2.01
N ILE A 258 -42.36 9.10 -1.50
CA ILE A 258 -41.45 10.26 -1.41
C ILE A 258 -40.23 10.09 -2.33
N MET A 259 -39.83 8.84 -2.57
CA MET A 259 -38.61 8.48 -3.29
C MET A 259 -38.65 8.92 -4.76
N ASN A 260 -37.64 9.72 -5.15
CA ASN A 260 -37.40 10.06 -6.54
C ASN A 260 -36.54 8.96 -7.22
N PRO A 261 -37.06 8.30 -8.29
CA PRO A 261 -36.37 7.17 -8.93
C PRO A 261 -35.04 7.55 -9.59
N VAL A 262 -34.91 8.78 -10.09
CA VAL A 262 -33.66 9.28 -10.69
C VAL A 262 -32.59 9.43 -9.61
N LEU A 263 -32.94 9.98 -8.44
CA LEU A 263 -32.02 10.09 -7.30
C LEU A 263 -31.60 8.73 -6.78
N LEU A 264 -32.53 7.78 -6.64
CA LEU A 264 -32.22 6.43 -6.18
C LEU A 264 -31.32 5.69 -7.17
N GLU A 265 -31.61 5.77 -8.48
CA GLU A 265 -30.77 5.16 -9.51
C GLU A 265 -29.37 5.75 -9.49
N LEU A 266 -29.25 7.09 -9.45
CA LEU A 266 -27.95 7.76 -9.39
C LEU A 266 -27.19 7.38 -8.12
N ALA A 267 -27.85 7.35 -6.96
CA ALA A 267 -27.21 6.99 -5.69
C ALA A 267 -26.63 5.58 -5.72
N LYS A 268 -27.41 4.58 -6.17
CA LYS A 268 -26.94 3.20 -6.29
C LYS A 268 -25.81 3.07 -7.30
N LEU A 269 -25.94 3.71 -8.46
CA LEU A 269 -24.96 3.60 -9.53
C LEU A 269 -23.65 4.29 -9.15
N ASP A 270 -23.71 5.52 -8.63
CA ASP A 270 -22.55 6.26 -8.14
C ASP A 270 -21.85 5.48 -7.01
N PHE A 271 -22.61 4.97 -6.03
CA PHE A 271 -22.05 4.20 -4.94
C PHE A 271 -21.21 3.02 -5.44
N ASN A 272 -21.72 2.27 -6.42
CA ASN A 272 -21.03 1.11 -7.02
C ASN A 272 -19.84 1.50 -7.89
N VAL A 273 -19.91 2.60 -8.65
CA VAL A 273 -18.79 3.12 -9.46
C VAL A 273 -17.66 3.62 -8.56
N VAL A 274 -17.98 4.34 -7.48
CA VAL A 274 -17.00 4.78 -6.50
C VAL A 274 -16.39 3.56 -5.78
N GLN A 275 -17.20 2.57 -5.39
CA GLN A 275 -16.69 1.33 -4.81
C GLN A 275 -15.73 0.59 -5.76
N ALA A 276 -16.01 0.57 -7.06
CA ALA A 276 -15.08 0.01 -8.06
C ALA A 276 -13.73 0.74 -8.09
N THR A 277 -13.71 2.05 -7.83
CA THR A 277 -12.45 2.81 -7.70
C THR A 277 -11.71 2.42 -6.42
N HIS A 278 -12.43 2.31 -5.30
CA HIS A 278 -11.86 1.85 -4.03
C HIS A 278 -11.27 0.43 -4.14
N GLN A 279 -11.86 -0.43 -4.98
CA GLN A 279 -11.32 -1.75 -5.27
C GLN A 279 -9.92 -1.72 -5.85
N GLU A 280 -9.70 -0.87 -6.84
CA GLU A 280 -8.40 -0.73 -7.48
C GLU A 280 -7.38 -0.06 -6.53
N ASP A 281 -7.80 0.92 -5.75
CA ASP A 281 -6.95 1.54 -4.72
C ASP A 281 -6.49 0.52 -3.67
N LEU A 282 -7.39 -0.38 -3.23
CA LEU A 282 -7.08 -1.44 -2.27
C LEU A 282 -6.14 -2.51 -2.86
N LYS A 283 -6.31 -2.89 -4.12
CA LYS A 283 -5.37 -3.81 -4.81
C LYS A 283 -3.97 -3.23 -4.85
N HIS A 284 -3.86 -1.94 -5.15
CA HIS A 284 -2.58 -1.26 -5.20
C HIS A 284 -1.89 -1.24 -3.84
N THR A 285 -2.62 -0.91 -2.78
CA THR A 285 -2.08 -0.87 -1.41
C THR A 285 -1.75 -2.27 -0.88
N SER A 286 -2.52 -3.30 -1.23
CA SER A 286 -2.22 -4.70 -0.84
C SER A 286 -1.03 -5.31 -1.56
N SER A 287 -0.76 -4.90 -2.79
CA SER A 287 0.52 -5.24 -3.45
C SER A 287 1.69 -4.54 -2.77
N TRP A 288 1.56 -3.26 -2.42
CA TRP A 288 2.58 -2.56 -1.65
C TRP A 288 2.82 -3.21 -0.28
N TRP A 289 1.76 -3.53 0.46
CA TRP A 289 1.86 -4.15 1.79
C TRP A 289 2.62 -5.47 1.74
N ARG A 290 2.29 -6.37 0.82
CA ARG A 290 3.04 -7.62 0.61
C ARG A 290 4.50 -7.36 0.25
N ASN A 291 4.79 -6.31 -0.53
CA ASN A 291 6.16 -5.96 -0.90
C ASN A 291 7.00 -5.44 0.28
N THR A 292 6.39 -4.95 1.38
CA THR A 292 7.13 -4.56 2.59
C THR A 292 7.77 -5.76 3.31
N GLY A 293 7.20 -6.96 3.16
CA GLY A 293 7.64 -8.17 3.87
C GLY A 293 7.38 -8.12 5.38
N PHE A 294 6.51 -7.23 5.87
CA PHE A 294 6.19 -7.13 7.29
C PHE A 294 5.53 -8.40 7.83
N GLU A 295 4.74 -9.11 7.02
CA GLU A 295 4.10 -10.38 7.42
C GLU A 295 5.14 -11.42 7.88
N ASP A 296 6.28 -11.51 7.18
CA ASP A 296 7.33 -12.49 7.49
C ASP A 296 8.37 -11.97 8.50
N ASN A 297 8.57 -10.64 8.56
CA ASN A 297 9.67 -10.02 9.32
C ASN A 297 9.23 -9.34 10.63
N LEU A 298 7.93 -9.06 10.79
CA LEU A 298 7.34 -8.36 11.94
C LEU A 298 6.06 -9.07 12.42
N GLU A 299 6.14 -10.38 12.67
CA GLU A 299 5.01 -11.22 13.13
C GLU A 299 4.33 -10.71 14.42
N PHE A 300 5.01 -9.86 15.20
CA PHE A 300 4.45 -9.25 16.41
C PHE A 300 3.47 -8.10 16.14
N ALA A 301 3.51 -7.50 14.94
CA ALA A 301 2.72 -6.33 14.59
C ALA A 301 1.36 -6.73 13.97
N ARG A 302 0.38 -5.85 14.10
CA ARG A 302 -0.98 -6.00 13.57
C ARG A 302 -0.98 -5.92 12.05
N ASP A 303 -1.43 -6.99 11.39
CA ASP A 303 -1.79 -6.94 9.97
C ASP A 303 -3.22 -6.43 9.76
N ARG A 304 -3.36 -5.13 9.49
CA ARG A 304 -4.66 -4.41 9.41
C ARG A 304 -4.82 -3.57 8.15
N LEU A 305 -4.27 -4.03 7.02
CA LEU A 305 -4.31 -3.23 5.80
C LEU A 305 -5.73 -2.85 5.36
N MET A 306 -6.70 -3.76 5.50
CA MET A 306 -8.09 -3.48 5.13
C MET A 306 -8.69 -2.37 6.00
N GLU A 307 -8.47 -2.44 7.32
CA GLU A 307 -8.95 -1.46 8.28
C GLU A 307 -8.26 -0.11 8.05
N ASN A 308 -6.95 -0.11 7.79
CA ASN A 308 -6.18 1.07 7.38
C ASN A 308 -6.74 1.71 6.09
N PHE A 309 -7.14 0.89 5.12
CA PHE A 309 -7.79 1.37 3.90
C PHE A 309 -9.19 1.91 4.18
N PHE A 310 -9.97 1.24 5.02
CA PHE A 310 -11.30 1.64 5.42
C PHE A 310 -11.30 3.02 6.10
N TRP A 311 -10.32 3.31 6.97
CA TRP A 311 -10.06 4.65 7.49
C TRP A 311 -9.96 5.69 6.38
N THR A 312 -9.19 5.43 5.32
CA THR A 312 -9.01 6.40 4.22
C THR A 312 -10.26 6.59 3.38
N VAL A 313 -11.07 5.55 3.18
CA VAL A 313 -12.40 5.67 2.57
C VAL A 313 -13.32 6.51 3.48
N GLY A 314 -13.20 6.33 4.79
CA GLY A 314 -13.76 7.16 5.86
C GLY A 314 -13.50 8.65 5.68
N VAL A 315 -12.23 8.97 5.45
CA VAL A 315 -11.69 10.33 5.41
C VAL A 315 -11.95 11.02 4.07
N ILE A 316 -11.73 10.32 2.94
CA ILE A 316 -11.76 10.90 1.59
C ILE A 316 -12.21 9.90 0.52
N PHE A 317 -13.53 9.77 0.34
CA PHE A 317 -14.12 8.73 -0.50
C PHE A 317 -14.18 9.10 -2.00
N GLU A 318 -14.07 10.37 -2.36
CA GLU A 318 -14.40 10.88 -3.69
C GLU A 318 -13.40 10.35 -4.75
N PRO A 319 -13.85 9.85 -5.92
CA PRO A 319 -13.01 9.11 -6.85
C PRO A 319 -11.71 9.81 -7.27
N GLN A 320 -11.72 11.14 -7.43
CA GLN A 320 -10.57 11.94 -7.85
C GLN A 320 -9.38 11.88 -6.89
N PHE A 321 -9.60 11.50 -5.62
CA PHE A 321 -8.56 11.44 -4.60
C PHE A 321 -7.94 10.04 -4.42
N GLY A 322 -7.96 9.21 -5.47
CA GLY A 322 -7.40 7.84 -5.42
C GLY A 322 -5.91 7.78 -5.07
N TYR A 323 -5.10 8.75 -5.49
CA TYR A 323 -3.70 8.83 -5.03
C TYR A 323 -3.61 9.11 -3.52
N CYS A 324 -4.37 10.10 -3.03
CA CYS A 324 -4.43 10.45 -1.61
C CYS A 324 -4.87 9.26 -0.74
N ARG A 325 -5.92 8.52 -1.13
CA ARG A 325 -6.35 7.30 -0.41
C ARG A 325 -5.25 6.25 -0.34
N ARG A 326 -4.61 5.95 -1.47
CA ARG A 326 -3.53 4.96 -1.52
C ARG A 326 -2.37 5.36 -0.62
N MET A 327 -1.91 6.60 -0.69
CA MET A 327 -0.79 7.08 0.13
C MET A 327 -1.15 7.13 1.62
N SER A 328 -2.31 7.65 1.97
CA SER A 328 -2.80 7.69 3.36
C SER A 328 -2.96 6.28 3.95
N THR A 329 -3.32 5.29 3.13
CA THR A 329 -3.41 3.88 3.59
C THR A 329 -2.03 3.34 3.94
N LYS A 330 -1.01 3.65 3.13
CA LYS A 330 0.38 3.29 3.43
C LYS A 330 0.84 3.94 4.74
N VAL A 331 0.53 5.23 4.93
CA VAL A 331 0.84 5.98 6.15
C VAL A 331 0.17 5.35 7.38
N ASN A 332 -1.13 5.05 7.32
CA ASN A 332 -1.85 4.41 8.43
C ASN A 332 -1.28 3.03 8.77
N ALA A 333 -0.90 2.25 7.75
CA ALA A 333 -0.28 0.94 7.94
C ALA A 333 1.09 1.05 8.61
N LEU A 334 1.93 2.01 8.19
CA LEU A 334 3.22 2.29 8.83
C LEU A 334 3.05 2.78 10.27
N ILE A 335 2.08 3.67 10.54
CA ILE A 335 1.73 4.13 11.89
C ILE A 335 1.40 2.93 12.77
N THR A 336 0.51 2.04 12.32
CA THR A 336 0.09 0.85 13.08
C THR A 336 1.29 -0.06 13.40
N THR A 337 2.15 -0.32 12.42
CA THR A 337 3.35 -1.15 12.62
C THR A 337 4.32 -0.49 13.61
N ILE A 338 4.55 0.82 13.50
CA ILE A 338 5.48 1.55 14.36
C ILE A 338 4.92 1.63 15.79
N ASP A 339 3.62 1.86 15.96
CA ASP A 339 2.93 1.80 17.25
C ASP A 339 3.24 0.48 17.97
N ASP A 340 3.03 -0.66 17.29
CA ASP A 340 3.34 -2.01 17.81
C ASP A 340 4.82 -2.22 18.16
N VAL A 341 5.74 -1.49 17.49
CA VAL A 341 7.16 -1.50 17.86
C VAL A 341 7.36 -0.83 19.22
N TYR A 342 6.67 0.26 19.52
CA TYR A 342 6.85 1.02 20.76
C TYR A 342 6.09 0.43 21.95
N ASP A 343 4.80 0.12 21.80
CA ASP A 343 3.93 -0.26 22.91
C ASP A 343 4.05 -1.75 23.29
N ILE A 344 4.44 -2.62 22.34
CA ILE A 344 4.58 -4.07 22.56
C ILE A 344 6.05 -4.54 22.48
N TYR A 345 6.69 -4.44 21.32
CA TYR A 345 7.85 -5.29 21.04
C TYR A 345 9.20 -4.72 21.50
N GLY A 346 9.44 -3.43 21.27
CA GLY A 346 10.73 -2.76 21.48
C GLY A 346 11.13 -2.67 22.96
N THR A 347 12.44 -2.80 23.21
CA THR A 347 13.04 -2.43 24.50
C THR A 347 13.34 -0.94 24.52
N LEU A 348 13.36 -0.31 25.69
CA LEU A 348 13.54 1.15 25.79
C LEU A 348 14.81 1.65 25.05
N ASP A 349 15.95 0.96 25.22
CA ASP A 349 17.21 1.28 24.52
C ASP A 349 17.07 1.23 22.98
N GLU A 350 16.30 0.26 22.45
CA GLU A 350 16.06 0.16 21.01
C GLU A 350 15.10 1.24 20.51
N LEU A 351 14.10 1.61 21.31
CA LEU A 351 13.16 2.68 20.98
C LEU A 351 13.85 4.03 20.94
N GLU A 352 14.81 4.29 21.82
CA GLU A 352 15.66 5.49 21.77
C GLU A 352 16.47 5.53 20.46
N LEU A 353 17.09 4.41 20.07
CA LEU A 353 17.83 4.32 18.81
C LEU A 353 16.93 4.51 17.57
N PHE A 354 15.73 3.93 17.58
CA PHE A 354 14.76 4.10 16.49
C PHE A 354 14.25 5.54 16.41
N THR A 355 13.98 6.18 17.56
CA THR A 355 13.58 7.58 17.63
C THR A 355 14.67 8.49 17.07
N ASP A 356 15.94 8.30 17.48
CA ASP A 356 17.08 9.08 16.95
C ASP A 356 17.28 8.85 15.45
N ALA A 357 17.10 7.62 14.95
CA ALA A 357 17.19 7.33 13.52
C ALA A 357 16.11 8.07 12.71
N VAL A 358 14.87 8.09 13.19
CA VAL A 358 13.75 8.82 12.55
C VAL A 358 13.95 10.34 12.68
N GLU A 359 14.40 10.84 13.82
CA GLU A 359 14.65 12.27 14.00
C GLU A 359 15.75 12.78 13.07
N ARG A 360 16.87 12.06 12.97
CA ARG A 360 17.96 12.39 12.04
C ARG A 360 17.56 12.18 10.58
N TRP A 361 16.64 11.27 10.33
CA TRP A 361 16.22 10.84 8.99
C TRP A 361 17.41 10.42 8.12
N ASP A 362 18.37 9.76 8.76
CA ASP A 362 19.63 9.33 8.16
C ASP A 362 19.62 7.82 7.98
N ILE A 363 19.72 7.37 6.72
CA ILE A 363 19.72 5.95 6.37
C ILE A 363 20.94 5.20 6.95
N THR A 364 22.04 5.87 7.31
CA THR A 364 23.18 5.21 7.97
C THR A 364 22.87 4.79 9.40
N ALA A 365 21.85 5.37 10.04
CA ALA A 365 21.45 5.02 11.39
C ALA A 365 21.00 3.55 11.51
N ILE A 366 20.61 2.91 10.40
CA ILE A 366 20.22 1.50 10.36
C ILE A 366 21.33 0.55 10.82
N GLU A 367 22.60 0.96 10.76
CA GLU A 367 23.71 0.12 11.22
C GLU A 367 23.58 -0.26 12.70
N LYS A 368 23.00 0.64 13.51
CA LYS A 368 22.83 0.49 14.96
C LYS A 368 21.51 -0.18 15.35
N LEU A 369 20.55 -0.29 14.44
CA LEU A 369 19.22 -0.82 14.73
C LEU A 369 19.20 -2.36 14.71
N PRO A 370 18.34 -3.01 15.53
CA PRO A 370 18.07 -4.43 15.38
C PRO A 370 17.38 -4.71 14.04
N TYR A 371 17.52 -5.95 13.53
CA TYR A 371 17.09 -6.30 12.16
C TYR A 371 15.64 -5.91 11.83
N TYR A 372 14.68 -6.18 12.73
CA TYR A 372 13.27 -5.84 12.51
C TYR A 372 13.04 -4.32 12.40
N MET A 373 13.77 -3.51 13.18
CA MET A 373 13.73 -2.05 13.10
C MET A 373 14.38 -1.52 11.83
N LYS A 374 15.40 -2.19 11.27
CA LYS A 374 15.94 -1.83 9.95
C LYS A 374 14.88 -1.97 8.86
N ILE A 375 14.14 -3.08 8.87
CA ILE A 375 13.06 -3.32 7.92
C ILE A 375 11.95 -2.27 8.09
N CYS A 376 11.54 -2.01 9.34
CA CYS A 376 10.53 -1.00 9.66
C CYS A 376 10.95 0.41 9.22
N PHE A 377 12.16 0.84 9.61
CA PHE A 377 12.71 2.15 9.27
C PHE A 377 12.86 2.34 7.76
N LEU A 378 13.42 1.35 7.04
CA LEU A 378 13.60 1.48 5.58
C LEU A 378 12.26 1.50 4.83
N ALA A 379 11.26 0.74 5.27
CA ALA A 379 9.93 0.78 4.68
C ALA A 379 9.27 2.15 4.89
N LEU A 380 9.41 2.74 6.09
CA LEU A 380 9.01 4.12 6.38
C LEU A 380 9.77 5.08 5.46
N TYR A 381 11.09 5.08 5.55
CA TYR A 381 12.00 5.96 4.82
C TYR A 381 11.70 5.98 3.31
N ASN A 382 11.64 4.81 2.68
CA ASN A 382 11.40 4.69 1.25
C ASN A 382 9.99 5.17 0.86
N THR A 383 8.98 4.85 1.66
CA THR A 383 7.59 5.24 1.37
C THR A 383 7.40 6.75 1.44
N ILE A 384 7.96 7.41 2.45
CA ILE A 384 7.81 8.86 2.64
C ILE A 384 8.66 9.64 1.62
N ASN A 385 9.87 9.17 1.30
CA ASN A 385 10.68 9.78 0.24
C ASN A 385 10.09 9.58 -1.16
N GLU A 386 9.38 8.48 -1.42
CA GLU A 386 8.59 8.29 -2.65
C GLU A 386 7.50 9.37 -2.77
N MET A 387 6.75 9.62 -1.67
CA MET A 387 5.71 10.66 -1.66
C MET A 387 6.30 12.05 -1.87
N ALA A 388 7.38 12.39 -1.17
CA ALA A 388 8.07 13.66 -1.34
C ALA A 388 8.60 13.85 -2.77
N PHE A 389 9.14 12.79 -3.40
CA PHE A 389 9.57 12.82 -4.80
C PHE A 389 8.43 13.09 -5.77
N VAL A 390 7.31 12.38 -5.61
CA VAL A 390 6.14 12.59 -6.49
C VAL A 390 5.63 14.02 -6.35
N TYR A 391 5.56 14.54 -5.12
CA TYR A 391 5.14 15.91 -4.87
C TYR A 391 6.12 16.94 -5.47
N LEU A 392 7.43 16.77 -5.28
CA LEU A 392 8.45 17.63 -5.88
C LEU A 392 8.37 17.63 -7.41
N LYS A 393 8.21 16.45 -8.01
CA LYS A 393 8.10 16.29 -9.46
C LYS A 393 6.85 16.97 -10.03
N ASP A 394 5.72 16.89 -9.33
CA ASP A 394 4.43 17.42 -9.83
C ASP A 394 4.21 18.90 -9.46
N GLN A 395 4.74 19.37 -8.33
CA GLN A 395 4.50 20.72 -7.78
C GLN A 395 5.76 21.61 -7.71
N GLY A 396 6.95 21.07 -7.95
CA GLY A 396 8.22 21.80 -7.89
C GLY A 396 8.63 22.21 -6.47
N PHE A 397 8.01 21.63 -5.44
CA PHE A 397 8.26 21.97 -4.03
C PHE A 397 8.63 20.74 -3.22
N ASP A 398 9.65 20.85 -2.39
CA ASP A 398 10.08 19.77 -1.51
C ASP A 398 9.34 19.81 -0.17
N ILE A 399 8.67 18.70 0.16
CA ILE A 399 7.89 18.55 1.38
C ILE A 399 8.55 17.64 2.42
N ILE A 400 9.73 17.05 2.13
CA ILE A 400 10.28 15.99 2.98
C ILE A 400 10.50 16.44 4.41
N LYS A 401 10.99 17.67 4.63
CA LYS A 401 11.24 18.23 5.96
C LYS A 401 9.97 18.32 6.83
N TYR A 402 8.81 18.57 6.21
CA TYR A 402 7.54 18.62 6.93
C TYR A 402 7.10 17.21 7.32
N LEU A 403 7.20 16.25 6.38
CA LEU A 403 6.83 14.86 6.65
C LEU A 403 7.74 14.22 7.70
N GLN A 404 9.06 14.43 7.58
CA GLN A 404 10.07 13.98 8.55
C GLN A 404 9.73 14.49 9.95
N ARG A 405 9.42 15.79 10.08
CA ARG A 405 9.09 16.39 11.38
C ARG A 405 7.90 15.69 12.04
N GLU A 406 6.85 15.39 11.29
CA GLU A 406 5.67 14.71 11.84
C GLU A 406 6.01 13.29 12.31
N TRP A 407 6.82 12.54 11.54
CA TRP A 407 7.29 11.22 11.94
C TRP A 407 8.23 11.25 13.15
N ALA A 408 9.07 12.28 13.27
CA ALA A 408 9.90 12.48 14.45
C ALA A 408 9.04 12.81 15.68
N ASN A 409 8.03 13.67 15.53
CA ASN A 409 7.14 14.07 16.62
C ASN A 409 6.32 12.89 17.16
N ILE A 410 5.76 12.05 16.29
CA ILE A 410 5.03 10.86 16.74
C ILE A 410 5.95 9.84 17.44
N CYS A 411 7.16 9.58 16.91
CA CYS A 411 8.13 8.69 17.56
C CYS A 411 8.53 9.20 18.96
N LYS A 412 8.74 10.51 19.12
CA LYS A 412 8.99 11.12 20.44
C LYS A 412 7.81 10.97 21.38
N ALA A 413 6.58 11.13 20.88
CA ALA A 413 5.38 10.96 21.68
C ALA A 413 5.19 9.50 22.13
N TYR A 414 5.46 8.52 21.25
CA TYR A 414 5.48 7.10 21.60
C TYR A 414 6.59 6.76 22.60
N LEU A 415 7.79 7.32 22.43
CA LEU A 415 8.89 7.12 23.37
C LEU A 415 8.54 7.66 24.77
N LEU A 416 7.82 8.78 24.86
CA LEU A 416 7.36 9.32 26.14
C LEU A 416 6.37 8.36 26.82
N GLU A 417 5.40 7.82 26.07
CA GLU A 417 4.45 6.82 26.61
C GLU A 417 5.16 5.53 27.04
N ALA A 418 6.13 5.06 26.25
CA ALA A 418 6.96 3.92 26.63
C ALA A 418 7.73 4.19 27.94
N ASN A 419 8.29 5.39 28.11
CA ASN A 419 8.94 5.80 29.37
C ASN A 419 7.98 5.78 30.55
N TRP A 420 6.76 6.30 30.39
CA TRP A 420 5.73 6.24 31.43
C TRP A 420 5.38 4.79 31.79
N TYR A 421 5.20 3.93 30.80
CA TYR A 421 4.94 2.52 31.00
C TYR A 421 6.08 1.81 31.77
N TYR A 422 7.33 1.93 31.32
CA TYR A 422 8.47 1.25 31.94
C TYR A 422 8.80 1.77 33.34
N SER A 423 8.51 3.05 33.63
CA SER A 423 8.69 3.63 34.96
C SER A 423 7.51 3.38 35.91
N GLY A 424 6.37 2.91 35.39
CA GLY A 424 5.11 2.80 36.14
C GLY A 424 4.49 4.15 36.50
N TYR A 425 4.85 5.22 35.78
CA TYR A 425 4.31 6.55 36.00
C TYR A 425 2.89 6.66 35.43
N THR A 426 1.99 7.28 36.20
CA THR A 426 0.63 7.62 35.76
C THR A 426 0.53 9.14 35.65
N PRO A 427 0.44 9.70 34.44
CA PRO A 427 0.31 11.14 34.24
C PRO A 427 -1.04 11.68 34.75
N THR A 428 -1.12 13.00 34.92
CA THR A 428 -2.42 13.70 35.04
C THR A 428 -3.18 13.62 33.72
N LEU A 429 -4.50 13.88 33.72
CA LEU A 429 -5.27 13.86 32.47
C LEU A 429 -4.71 14.89 31.46
N ASP A 430 -4.38 16.10 31.92
CA ASP A 430 -3.85 17.16 31.06
C ASP A 430 -2.46 16.80 30.51
N GLU A 431 -1.56 16.27 31.34
CA GLU A 431 -0.23 15.82 30.91
C GLU A 431 -0.33 14.68 29.87
N TYR A 432 -1.23 13.73 30.09
CA TYR A 432 -1.51 12.67 29.12
C TYR A 432 -2.02 13.26 27.81
N ILE A 433 -3.06 14.11 27.86
CA ILE A 433 -3.70 14.66 26.66
C ILE A 433 -2.70 15.43 25.81
N GLU A 434 -1.83 16.26 26.40
CA GLU A 434 -0.82 17.04 25.66
C GLU A 434 0.15 16.20 24.83
N ASN A 435 0.42 14.95 25.24
CA ASN A 435 1.15 13.98 24.42
C ASN A 435 0.23 13.16 23.51
N ALA A 436 -0.93 12.75 24.04
CA ALA A 436 -1.78 11.73 23.45
C ALA A 436 -2.47 12.17 22.16
N TRP A 437 -2.69 13.49 21.96
CA TRP A 437 -3.17 14.02 20.67
C TRP A 437 -2.11 13.94 19.56
N VAL A 438 -0.83 13.83 19.91
CA VAL A 438 0.26 13.57 18.95
C VAL A 438 0.46 12.07 18.77
N SER A 439 0.52 11.30 19.86
CA SER A 439 0.74 9.85 19.79
C SER A 439 -0.37 9.11 19.05
N ILE A 440 -1.61 9.63 19.01
CA ILE A 440 -2.69 9.04 18.20
C ILE A 440 -2.48 9.17 16.68
N SER A 441 -1.37 9.76 16.23
CA SER A 441 -0.96 9.89 14.83
C SER A 441 -1.79 10.83 13.94
N ALA A 442 -2.90 11.38 14.43
CA ALA A 442 -3.73 12.29 13.64
C ALA A 442 -2.96 13.47 13.02
N PRO A 443 -1.97 14.12 13.70
CA PRO A 443 -1.17 15.16 13.06
C PRO A 443 -0.39 14.64 11.84
N VAL A 444 0.21 13.45 11.94
CA VAL A 444 0.89 12.78 10.81
C VAL A 444 -0.10 12.55 9.67
N ILE A 445 -1.26 11.95 9.96
CA ILE A 445 -2.30 11.66 8.95
C ILE A 445 -2.75 12.94 8.24
N LEU A 446 -3.00 14.02 9.01
CA LEU A 446 -3.54 15.26 8.48
C LEU A 446 -2.50 16.08 7.73
N VAL A 447 -1.25 16.15 8.18
CA VAL A 447 -0.19 16.84 7.42
C VAL A 447 0.09 16.14 6.10
N HIS A 448 0.10 14.79 6.08
CA HIS A 448 0.15 14.03 4.83
C HIS A 448 -1.05 14.36 3.93
N ALA A 449 -2.27 14.32 4.48
CA ALA A 449 -3.48 14.64 3.73
C ALA A 449 -3.47 16.07 3.17
N TYR A 450 -2.95 17.06 3.91
CA TYR A 450 -2.84 18.45 3.48
C TYR A 450 -2.08 18.55 2.15
N PHE A 451 -0.89 17.95 2.06
CA PHE A 451 -0.11 17.94 0.82
C PHE A 451 -0.79 17.10 -0.26
N LEU A 452 -1.39 15.95 0.08
CA LEU A 452 -2.02 15.05 -0.90
C LEU A 452 -3.32 15.59 -1.53
N VAL A 453 -3.98 16.58 -0.92
CA VAL A 453 -5.21 17.19 -1.45
C VAL A 453 -5.03 18.63 -1.94
N THR A 454 -3.86 19.22 -1.72
CA THR A 454 -3.56 20.60 -2.12
C THR A 454 -2.86 20.61 -3.47
N ASN A 455 -3.56 21.10 -4.50
CA ASN A 455 -3.05 21.20 -5.88
C ASN A 455 -2.68 22.64 -6.28
N ASN A 456 -2.78 23.61 -5.35
CA ASN A 456 -2.48 25.02 -5.59
C ASN A 456 -1.09 25.37 -5.03
N SER A 457 -0.52 26.50 -5.47
CA SER A 457 0.76 27.01 -4.95
C SER A 457 0.66 27.31 -3.45
N ILE A 458 1.21 26.43 -2.62
CA ILE A 458 1.30 26.59 -1.16
C ILE A 458 2.22 27.78 -0.87
N THR A 459 1.75 28.76 -0.09
CA THR A 459 2.59 29.89 0.31
C THR A 459 3.40 29.58 1.56
N LYS A 460 4.47 30.34 1.80
CA LYS A 460 5.27 30.22 3.03
C LYS A 460 4.42 30.39 4.30
N LYS A 461 3.44 31.31 4.26
CA LYS A 461 2.53 31.55 5.39
C LYS A 461 1.63 30.35 5.67
N ASP A 462 1.19 29.64 4.63
CA ASP A 462 0.36 28.45 4.80
C ASP A 462 1.15 27.31 5.45
N LEU A 463 2.45 27.21 5.09
CA LEU A 463 3.36 26.27 5.72
C LEU A 463 3.60 26.62 7.18
N GLU A 464 3.98 27.88 7.50
CA GLU A 464 4.13 28.36 8.89
C GLU A 464 2.88 28.07 9.73
N TYR A 465 1.69 28.33 9.18
CA TYR A 465 0.43 28.02 9.84
C TYR A 465 0.22 26.52 10.06
N LEU A 466 0.62 25.66 9.12
CA LEU A 466 0.60 24.21 9.28
C LEU A 466 1.56 23.73 10.38
N GLU A 467 2.72 24.38 10.53
CA GLU A 467 3.70 24.10 11.59
C GLU A 467 3.20 24.42 12.99
N GLU A 468 2.27 25.37 13.12
CA GLU A 468 1.66 25.76 14.39
C GLU A 468 0.56 24.80 14.87
N TYR A 469 0.28 23.73 14.11
CA TYR A 469 -0.82 22.77 14.35
C TYR A 469 -2.17 23.48 14.53
N PRO A 470 -2.80 23.94 13.43
CA PRO A 470 -4.02 24.71 13.51
C PRO A 470 -5.11 23.94 14.25
N ASN A 471 -6.05 24.67 14.87
CA ASN A 471 -7.10 24.09 15.72
C ASN A 471 -7.82 22.91 15.07
N ILE A 472 -8.03 22.92 13.76
CA ILE A 472 -8.66 21.82 13.03
C ILE A 472 -7.86 20.50 13.12
N ILE A 473 -6.53 20.55 13.09
CA ILE A 473 -5.65 19.39 13.28
C ILE A 473 -5.70 18.97 14.75
N ARG A 474 -5.46 19.90 15.68
CA ARG A 474 -5.42 19.59 17.11
C ARG A 474 -6.74 19.00 17.61
N CYS A 475 -7.87 19.62 17.27
CA CYS A 475 -9.19 19.17 17.70
C CYS A 475 -9.60 17.85 17.05
N SER A 476 -9.30 17.65 15.76
CA SER A 476 -9.55 16.35 15.11
C SER A 476 -8.73 15.24 15.77
N SER A 477 -7.48 15.54 16.11
CA SER A 477 -6.59 14.63 16.84
C SER A 477 -7.10 14.30 18.24
N MET A 478 -7.59 15.31 18.97
CA MET A 478 -8.21 15.10 20.27
C MET A 478 -9.44 14.21 20.19
N ILE A 479 -10.35 14.42 19.23
CA ILE A 479 -11.53 13.57 19.08
C ILE A 479 -11.12 12.14 18.72
N LEU A 480 -10.13 11.97 17.85
CA LEU A 480 -9.60 10.65 17.52
C LEU A 480 -9.07 9.93 18.77
N ARG A 481 -8.20 10.59 19.55
CA ARG A 481 -7.63 10.05 20.79
C ARG A 481 -8.71 9.69 21.80
N LEU A 482 -9.64 10.59 22.09
CA LEU A 482 -10.66 10.36 23.11
C LEU A 482 -11.65 9.26 22.69
N ALA A 483 -11.97 9.16 21.40
CA ALA A 483 -12.80 8.06 20.88
C ALA A 483 -12.07 6.72 20.96
N ASP A 484 -10.78 6.68 20.59
CA ASP A 484 -9.90 5.51 20.72
C ASP A 484 -9.87 5.03 22.17
N ASP A 485 -9.47 5.88 23.12
CA ASP A 485 -9.39 5.55 24.54
C ASP A 485 -10.72 5.01 25.11
N LEU A 486 -11.86 5.55 24.68
CA LEU A 486 -13.18 5.04 25.07
C LEU A 486 -13.41 3.60 24.58
N GLY A 487 -12.94 3.27 23.38
CA GLY A 487 -13.13 1.97 22.73
C GLY A 487 -12.06 0.92 23.06
N THR A 488 -10.84 1.32 23.41
CA THR A 488 -9.67 0.42 23.49
C THR A 488 -9.09 0.24 24.90
N SER A 489 -9.24 1.23 25.79
CA SER A 489 -8.56 1.27 27.11
C SER A 489 -8.67 -0.02 27.91
N SER A 490 -9.85 -0.64 27.97
CA SER A 490 -10.06 -1.87 28.73
C SER A 490 -9.29 -3.08 28.16
N GLY A 491 -9.04 -3.12 26.85
CA GLY A 491 -8.21 -4.14 26.20
C GLY A 491 -6.72 -3.86 26.38
N GLU A 492 -6.33 -2.59 26.27
CA GLU A 492 -4.96 -2.08 26.45
C GLU A 492 -4.43 -2.31 27.86
N MET A 493 -5.19 -1.93 28.87
CA MET A 493 -4.83 -2.14 30.27
C MET A 493 -4.64 -3.62 30.61
N LYS A 494 -5.35 -4.54 29.94
CA LYS A 494 -5.19 -6.00 30.16
C LYS A 494 -3.93 -6.57 29.51
N ARG A 495 -3.50 -6.02 28.37
CA ARG A 495 -2.29 -6.47 27.64
C ARG A 495 -1.00 -5.81 28.14
N GLY A 496 -1.12 -4.75 28.94
CA GLY A 496 0.00 -4.05 29.57
C GLY A 496 0.44 -2.87 28.72
N ASP A 497 -0.18 -1.72 28.98
CA ASP A 497 0.04 -0.45 28.28
C ASP A 497 -0.09 0.72 29.29
N VAL A 498 0.27 1.93 28.87
CA VAL A 498 0.16 3.16 29.66
C VAL A 498 -1.31 3.45 30.03
N PRO A 499 -1.59 4.03 31.22
CA PRO A 499 -2.91 4.56 31.54
C PRO A 499 -3.42 5.51 30.46
N LYS A 500 -4.66 5.27 29.99
CA LYS A 500 -5.33 6.11 28.99
C LYS A 500 -6.13 7.21 29.69
N SER A 501 -6.78 8.10 28.93
CA SER A 501 -7.52 9.25 29.48
C SER A 501 -8.49 8.88 30.62
N ILE A 502 -9.20 7.76 30.50
CA ILE A 502 -10.10 7.24 31.54
C ILE A 502 -9.34 6.95 32.84
N GLN A 503 -8.24 6.20 32.76
CA GLN A 503 -7.45 5.84 33.94
C GLN A 503 -6.72 7.04 34.54
N CYS A 504 -6.19 7.96 33.72
CA CYS A 504 -5.57 9.20 34.19
C CYS A 504 -6.56 10.06 34.97
N TYR A 505 -7.78 10.23 34.45
CA TYR A 505 -8.84 10.99 35.14
C TYR A 505 -9.25 10.33 36.46
N MET A 506 -9.44 9.00 36.47
CA MET A 506 -9.75 8.25 37.70
C MET A 506 -8.65 8.39 38.74
N HIS A 507 -7.38 8.32 38.32
CA HIS A 507 -6.22 8.47 39.20
C HIS A 507 -6.13 9.87 39.81
N GLU A 508 -6.37 10.91 39.02
CA GLU A 508 -6.28 12.30 39.46
C GLU A 508 -7.44 12.73 40.38
N THR A 509 -8.65 12.27 40.10
CA THR A 509 -9.87 12.76 40.78
C THR A 509 -10.47 11.78 41.79
N GLY A 510 -10.13 10.50 41.71
CA GLY A 510 -10.78 9.43 42.47
C GLY A 510 -12.18 9.06 41.95
N ALA A 511 -12.57 9.53 40.76
CA ALA A 511 -13.87 9.22 40.14
C ALA A 511 -14.01 7.73 39.75
N SER A 512 -15.26 7.28 39.60
CA SER A 512 -15.58 5.98 39.03
C SER A 512 -15.27 5.91 37.53
N GLU A 513 -15.16 4.70 36.96
CA GLU A 513 -14.95 4.53 35.52
C GLU A 513 -16.13 5.10 34.71
N GLU A 514 -17.36 4.97 35.20
CA GLU A 514 -18.55 5.53 34.57
C GLU A 514 -18.49 7.07 34.51
N GLU A 515 -18.12 7.72 35.61
CA GLU A 515 -17.94 9.19 35.66
C GLU A 515 -16.80 9.63 34.75
N ALA A 516 -15.69 8.89 34.72
CA ALA A 516 -14.56 9.17 33.84
C ALA A 516 -14.96 9.07 32.37
N ARG A 517 -15.65 8.00 31.97
CA ARG A 517 -16.14 7.84 30.58
C ARG A 517 -17.09 8.95 30.18
N GLU A 518 -17.96 9.40 31.09
CA GLU A 518 -18.87 10.51 30.82
C GLU A 518 -18.12 11.84 30.68
N HIS A 519 -17.10 12.08 31.51
CA HIS A 519 -16.22 13.23 31.37
C HIS A 519 -15.53 13.26 29.99
N ILE A 520 -14.98 12.12 29.54
CA ILE A 520 -14.33 11.99 28.23
C ILE A 520 -15.32 12.25 27.07
N ARG A 521 -16.57 11.78 27.16
CA ARG A 521 -17.62 12.14 26.18
C ARG A 521 -17.89 13.64 26.17
N GLY A 522 -17.93 14.28 27.34
CA GLY A 522 -18.06 15.74 27.46
C GLY A 522 -16.92 16.50 26.77
N LEU A 523 -15.68 15.99 26.85
CA LEU A 523 -14.54 16.56 26.13
C LEU A 523 -14.68 16.42 24.61
N ILE A 524 -15.16 15.27 24.10
CA ILE A 524 -15.46 15.09 22.67
C ILE A 524 -16.49 16.14 22.21
N ASN A 525 -17.59 16.30 22.95
CA ASN A 525 -18.64 17.28 22.64
C ASN A 525 -18.07 18.70 22.54
N THR A 526 -17.27 19.09 23.55
CA THR A 526 -16.65 20.42 23.60
C THR A 526 -15.65 20.63 22.45
N THR A 527 -14.95 19.57 22.05
CA THR A 527 -13.97 19.63 20.95
C THR A 527 -14.67 19.78 19.59
N TRP A 528 -15.84 19.19 19.39
CA TRP A 528 -16.66 19.40 18.19
C TRP A 528 -17.11 20.87 18.03
N LEU A 529 -17.46 21.55 19.12
CA LEU A 529 -17.82 22.97 19.08
C LEU A 529 -16.68 23.84 18.53
N LYS A 530 -15.43 23.49 18.82
CA LYS A 530 -14.23 24.17 18.31
C LYS A 530 -14.02 23.88 16.82
N ILE A 531 -14.15 22.61 16.40
CA ILE A 531 -14.06 22.24 14.98
C ILE A 531 -15.13 22.96 14.15
N ASN A 532 -16.35 23.05 14.65
CA ASN A 532 -17.45 23.71 13.93
C ASN A 532 -17.18 25.20 13.68
N LYS A 533 -16.45 25.86 14.60
CA LYS A 533 -16.09 27.27 14.51
C LYS A 533 -14.98 27.53 13.51
N ASP A 534 -13.90 26.75 13.61
CA ASP A 534 -12.65 27.03 12.90
C ASP A 534 -12.52 26.19 11.61
N GLY A 535 -13.42 25.24 11.38
CA GLY A 535 -13.29 24.21 10.36
C GLY A 535 -13.34 24.72 8.92
N ILE A 536 -14.38 25.48 8.54
CA ILE A 536 -14.67 25.86 7.14
C ILE A 536 -14.36 27.34 6.90
N GLY A 537 -13.82 27.67 5.71
CA GLY A 537 -13.61 29.06 5.30
C GLY A 537 -12.30 29.70 5.75
N ASN A 538 -11.35 28.90 6.24
CA ASN A 538 -10.00 29.38 6.58
C ASN A 538 -9.17 29.67 5.30
N PRO A 539 -8.41 30.79 5.23
CA PRO A 539 -7.62 31.13 4.05
C PRO A 539 -6.35 30.27 3.85
N HIS A 540 -5.85 29.59 4.89
CA HIS A 540 -4.57 28.87 4.86
C HIS A 540 -4.68 27.40 4.43
N TYR A 541 -5.90 26.89 4.27
CA TYR A 541 -6.14 25.54 3.76
C TYR A 541 -7.43 25.45 2.95
N SER A 542 -7.51 24.43 2.10
CA SER A 542 -8.69 24.20 1.28
C SER A 542 -9.87 23.65 2.10
N ASN A 543 -11.09 23.91 1.64
CA ASN A 543 -12.29 23.27 2.21
C ASN A 543 -12.24 21.73 2.08
N THR A 544 -11.51 21.20 1.09
CA THR A 544 -11.25 19.76 0.97
C THR A 544 -10.45 19.25 2.16
N PHE A 545 -9.35 19.93 2.52
CA PHE A 545 -8.56 19.58 3.70
C PHE A 545 -9.37 19.70 4.99
N ALA A 546 -10.20 20.75 5.10
CA ALA A 546 -11.12 20.89 6.22
C ALA A 546 -12.06 19.69 6.35
N GLY A 547 -12.66 19.27 5.23
CA GLY A 547 -13.50 18.08 5.17
C GLY A 547 -12.76 16.81 5.59
N VAL A 548 -11.51 16.63 5.15
CA VAL A 548 -10.65 15.50 5.57
C VAL A 548 -10.46 15.50 7.09
N ALA A 549 -10.10 16.63 7.69
CA ALA A 549 -9.87 16.71 9.13
C ALA A 549 -11.16 16.44 9.94
N MET A 550 -12.31 16.95 9.51
CA MET A 550 -13.60 16.64 10.13
C MET A 550 -13.98 15.16 9.95
N ASN A 551 -13.71 14.59 8.76
CA ASN A 551 -14.02 13.19 8.48
C ASN A 551 -13.13 12.23 9.27
N LEU A 552 -11.89 12.62 9.63
CA LEU A 552 -11.07 11.83 10.55
C LEU A 552 -11.75 11.71 11.93
N ALA A 553 -12.30 12.81 12.46
CA ALA A 553 -13.04 12.81 13.72
C ALA A 553 -14.36 11.99 13.65
N ARG A 554 -15.06 12.03 12.51
CA ARG A 554 -16.23 11.16 12.25
C ARG A 554 -15.83 9.68 12.17
N MET A 555 -14.71 9.42 11.51
CA MET A 555 -14.20 8.07 11.33
C MET A 555 -13.72 7.48 12.66
N ALA A 556 -13.18 8.29 13.57
CA ALA A 556 -12.87 7.88 14.93
C ALA A 556 -14.10 7.37 15.68
N GLN A 557 -15.16 8.17 15.69
CA GLN A 557 -16.40 7.77 16.34
C GLN A 557 -17.04 6.56 15.69
N CYS A 558 -16.87 6.39 14.37
CA CYS A 558 -17.23 5.15 13.70
C CYS A 558 -16.40 3.98 14.22
N MET A 559 -15.08 4.02 14.11
CA MET A 559 -14.21 2.88 14.42
C MET A 559 -14.31 2.44 15.88
N TYR A 560 -14.51 3.38 16.81
CA TYR A 560 -14.48 3.09 18.24
C TYR A 560 -15.85 3.09 18.93
N GLN A 561 -16.94 3.21 18.16
CA GLN A 561 -18.30 3.27 18.72
C GLN A 561 -18.67 2.06 19.59
N PHE A 562 -18.22 0.88 19.17
CA PHE A 562 -18.60 -0.41 19.75
C PHE A 562 -17.39 -1.23 20.21
N GLY A 563 -16.29 -0.54 20.56
CA GLY A 563 -15.03 -1.15 21.00
C GLY A 563 -13.90 -0.93 20.00
N ASP A 564 -12.87 -1.79 20.08
CA ASP A 564 -11.67 -1.69 19.24
C ASP A 564 -11.92 -2.15 17.79
N GLY A 565 -12.43 -1.23 16.97
CA GLY A 565 -12.71 -1.51 15.56
C GLY A 565 -11.48 -1.54 14.65
N HIS A 566 -10.29 -1.13 15.12
CA HIS A 566 -9.05 -1.14 14.35
C HIS A 566 -8.22 -2.40 14.62
N GLY A 567 -7.99 -2.70 15.90
CA GLY A 567 -7.18 -3.83 16.35
C GLY A 567 -7.90 -5.18 16.22
N VAL A 568 -9.23 -5.23 16.33
CA VAL A 568 -10.00 -6.48 16.30
C VAL A 568 -10.76 -6.67 14.97
N PRO A 569 -10.32 -7.61 14.09
CA PRO A 569 -10.79 -7.67 12.71
C PRO A 569 -12.15 -8.38 12.53
N ASP A 570 -12.69 -9.07 13.54
CA ASP A 570 -13.84 -9.98 13.42
C ASP A 570 -15.15 -9.49 14.08
N GLN A 571 -15.26 -8.20 14.41
CA GLN A 571 -16.43 -7.59 15.09
C GLN A 571 -17.25 -6.66 14.15
N GLU A 572 -17.85 -5.60 14.69
CA GLU A 572 -18.69 -4.63 13.97
C GLU A 572 -17.99 -3.99 12.76
N THR A 573 -16.68 -3.76 12.82
CA THR A 573 -15.91 -3.22 11.68
C THR A 573 -16.06 -4.10 10.44
N LYS A 574 -16.05 -5.44 10.59
CA LYS A 574 -16.28 -6.34 9.45
C LYS A 574 -17.64 -6.09 8.80
N HIS A 575 -18.68 -5.90 9.62
CA HIS A 575 -20.04 -5.62 9.14
C HIS A 575 -20.16 -4.24 8.49
N ARG A 576 -19.27 -3.30 8.81
CA ARG A 576 -19.19 -1.96 8.19
C ARG A 576 -18.35 -1.95 6.92
N VAL A 577 -17.26 -2.72 6.91
CA VAL A 577 -16.38 -2.89 5.74
C VAL A 577 -17.10 -3.63 4.61
N LEU A 578 -17.89 -4.67 4.89
CA LEU A 578 -18.54 -5.46 3.83
C LEU A 578 -19.49 -4.63 2.92
N PRO A 579 -20.38 -3.76 3.45
CA PRO A 579 -21.30 -2.96 2.63
C PRO A 579 -20.62 -1.78 1.92
N THR A 580 -19.59 -1.16 2.51
CA THR A 580 -18.84 -0.06 1.87
C THR A 580 -17.78 -0.56 0.90
N SER A 581 -17.31 -1.79 1.10
CA SER A 581 -16.23 -2.39 0.34
C SER A 581 -16.49 -3.88 0.07
N LEU A 582 -16.72 -4.15 -1.21
CA LEU A 582 -15.90 -5.07 -2.01
C LEU A 582 -16.24 -6.56 -2.10
N VAL A 583 -17.06 -7.13 -1.22
CA VAL A 583 -17.22 -8.59 -1.20
C VAL A 583 -18.61 -9.03 -1.65
N ARG A 584 -18.71 -9.50 -2.89
CA ARG A 584 -19.73 -10.49 -3.26
C ARG A 584 -19.15 -11.87 -2.99
N ASP A 585 -19.92 -12.74 -2.32
CA ASP A 585 -19.64 -14.17 -2.07
C ASP A 585 -19.60 -15.03 -3.37
N ILE A 586 -19.08 -14.49 -4.48
CA ILE A 586 -18.94 -15.18 -5.77
C ILE A 586 -17.76 -16.16 -5.73
N TYR A 587 -16.74 -15.95 -4.90
CA TYR A 587 -15.53 -16.80 -4.85
C TYR A 587 -15.86 -18.26 -4.46
N LYS A 588 -16.75 -18.48 -3.49
CA LYS A 588 -17.20 -19.83 -3.12
C LYS A 588 -17.98 -20.53 -4.23
N ILE A 589 -18.64 -19.78 -5.10
CA ILE A 589 -19.39 -20.31 -6.25
C ILE A 589 -18.43 -20.60 -7.41
N MET A 590 -17.54 -19.67 -7.75
CA MET A 590 -16.54 -19.82 -8.83
C MET A 590 -15.54 -20.94 -8.53
N ALA A 591 -14.97 -21.00 -7.33
CA ALA A 591 -14.06 -22.09 -6.95
C ALA A 591 -14.75 -23.45 -7.01
N LYS A 592 -16.02 -23.53 -6.63
CA LYS A 592 -16.81 -24.78 -6.67
C LYS A 592 -17.21 -25.16 -8.10
N VAL A 593 -17.47 -24.18 -8.97
CA VAL A 593 -17.67 -24.39 -10.40
C VAL A 593 -16.38 -24.84 -11.08
N LEU A 594 -15.24 -24.18 -10.83
CA LEU A 594 -13.93 -24.54 -11.39
C LEU A 594 -13.49 -25.93 -10.93
N VAL A 595 -13.62 -26.24 -9.64
CA VAL A 595 -13.31 -27.56 -9.07
C VAL A 595 -14.23 -28.63 -9.66
N ASN A 596 -15.53 -28.35 -9.85
CA ASN A 596 -16.47 -29.29 -10.47
C ASN A 596 -16.27 -29.48 -11.99
N ILE A 597 -15.75 -28.47 -12.69
CA ILE A 597 -15.36 -28.57 -14.10
C ILE A 597 -14.06 -29.38 -14.22
N LEU A 598 -13.03 -29.01 -13.43
CA LEU A 598 -11.75 -29.71 -13.39
C LEU A 598 -11.92 -31.18 -13.00
N LYS A 599 -12.79 -31.51 -12.03
CA LYS A 599 -13.10 -32.90 -11.64
C LYS A 599 -13.58 -33.79 -12.79
N ARG A 600 -14.24 -33.22 -13.81
CA ARG A 600 -14.79 -34.00 -14.94
C ARG A 600 -13.74 -34.33 -16.01
N VAL A 601 -12.59 -33.66 -15.97
CA VAL A 601 -11.52 -33.79 -16.99
C VAL A 601 -10.19 -34.25 -16.39
N MET A 602 -10.04 -34.19 -15.06
CA MET A 602 -8.81 -34.57 -14.33
C MET A 602 -8.33 -35.99 -14.69
N ASP A 603 -9.25 -36.94 -14.75
CA ASP A 603 -9.00 -38.36 -15.06
C ASP A 603 -8.57 -38.59 -16.53
N LYS A 604 -8.76 -37.58 -17.40
CA LYS A 604 -8.36 -37.59 -18.82
C LYS A 604 -7.07 -36.82 -19.08
N ILE A 605 -6.65 -35.96 -18.15
CA ILE A 605 -5.45 -35.11 -18.27
C ILE A 605 -4.24 -35.81 -17.65
N ILE A 606 -4.44 -36.66 -16.65
CA ILE A 606 -3.37 -37.44 -16.01
C ILE A 606 -3.20 -38.76 -16.77
N SER A 607 -2.11 -38.87 -17.53
CA SER A 607 -1.71 -40.10 -18.21
C SER A 607 -1.21 -41.14 -17.20
N HIS A 608 -1.52 -42.43 -17.42
CA HIS A 608 -1.05 -43.54 -16.58
C HIS A 608 0.49 -43.68 -16.52
N ASN A 609 1.19 -42.90 -17.35
CA ASN A 609 2.65 -42.92 -17.49
C ASN A 609 3.34 -41.65 -16.95
N GLN A 610 2.61 -40.76 -16.26
CA GLN A 610 3.22 -39.62 -15.56
C GLN A 610 3.94 -40.11 -14.28
N MET A 611 5.26 -40.23 -14.41
CA MET A 611 6.20 -40.86 -13.48
C MET A 611 6.27 -40.25 -12.06
N THR A 612 5.66 -39.09 -11.80
CA THR A 612 5.84 -38.34 -10.53
C THR A 612 4.80 -38.66 -9.45
N PHE A 613 3.79 -39.52 -9.72
CA PHE A 613 2.65 -39.75 -8.81
C PHE A 613 2.29 -41.23 -8.60
N VAL A 614 3.27 -42.13 -8.62
CA VAL A 614 3.06 -43.54 -8.25
C VAL A 614 3.16 -43.68 -6.72
N SER A 615 2.05 -44.05 -6.08
CA SER A 615 2.02 -44.26 -4.62
C SER A 615 2.97 -45.41 -4.21
N GLY A 616 3.93 -45.10 -3.34
CA GLY A 616 4.84 -46.09 -2.72
C GLY A 616 6.28 -46.16 -3.24
N ARG A 617 6.74 -45.27 -4.15
CA ARG A 617 8.15 -45.21 -4.60
C ARG A 617 8.87 -43.93 -4.14
N GLN A 618 10.18 -44.02 -3.87
CA GLN A 618 11.01 -42.87 -3.49
C GLN A 618 11.91 -42.42 -4.66
N ILE A 619 12.21 -41.12 -4.74
CA ILE A 619 12.98 -40.49 -5.85
C ILE A 619 14.36 -41.13 -6.09
N VAL A 620 14.95 -41.74 -5.07
CA VAL A 620 16.22 -42.48 -5.15
C VAL A 620 16.15 -43.74 -6.02
N ASP A 621 14.95 -44.31 -6.26
CA ASP A 621 14.76 -45.50 -7.09
C ASP A 621 15.09 -45.24 -8.57
N SER A 622 14.95 -43.99 -9.04
CA SER A 622 15.29 -43.59 -10.42
C SER A 622 16.81 -43.56 -10.68
N PHE A 623 17.61 -43.34 -9.64
CA PHE A 623 19.08 -43.39 -9.71
C PHE A 623 19.59 -44.83 -9.75
N VAL A 624 18.95 -45.73 -9.00
CA VAL A 624 19.27 -47.16 -8.96
C VAL A 624 18.94 -47.85 -10.29
N ILE A 625 17.86 -47.45 -10.96
CA ILE A 625 17.50 -47.95 -12.29
C ILE A 625 18.52 -47.47 -13.36
N ALA A 626 19.02 -46.24 -13.26
CA ALA A 626 20.06 -45.74 -14.17
C ALA A 626 21.41 -46.48 -13.98
N GLU A 627 21.79 -46.78 -12.74
CA GLU A 627 22.96 -47.61 -12.41
C GLU A 627 22.81 -49.07 -12.90
N GLU A 628 21.63 -49.69 -12.72
CA GLU A 628 21.38 -51.04 -13.24
C GLU A 628 21.38 -51.11 -14.78
N ILE A 629 20.92 -50.06 -15.47
CA ILE A 629 21.00 -49.98 -16.94
C ILE A 629 22.46 -49.90 -17.41
N ILE A 630 23.29 -49.11 -16.71
CA ILE A 630 24.74 -49.00 -16.98
C ILE A 630 25.44 -50.34 -16.67
N HIS A 631 25.03 -51.02 -15.60
CA HIS A 631 25.58 -52.32 -15.20
C HIS A 631 25.13 -53.47 -16.10
N ALA A 632 23.89 -53.42 -16.64
CA ALA A 632 23.37 -54.37 -17.63
C ALA A 632 24.08 -54.20 -18.98
N TRP A 633 24.36 -52.96 -19.40
CA TRP A 633 25.16 -52.67 -20.60
C TRP A 633 26.60 -53.20 -20.51
N ARG A 634 27.19 -53.22 -19.31
CA ARG A 634 28.51 -53.85 -19.07
C ARG A 634 28.47 -55.39 -19.12
N LYS A 635 27.33 -56.01 -18.82
CA LYS A 635 27.16 -57.47 -18.76
C LYS A 635 26.92 -58.10 -20.14
N ASP A 636 26.39 -57.32 -21.09
CA ASP A 636 26.07 -57.75 -22.47
C ASP A 636 27.23 -57.58 -23.48
N GLY A 637 28.44 -57.27 -23.02
CA GLY A 637 29.64 -57.32 -23.86
C GLY A 637 29.68 -56.31 -25.02
N ARG A 638 28.94 -55.21 -24.95
CA ARG A 638 29.15 -54.07 -25.85
C ARG A 638 30.37 -53.29 -25.37
N GLU A 639 31.54 -53.69 -25.85
CA GLU A 639 32.81 -53.00 -25.61
C GLU A 639 32.70 -51.53 -26.06
N ALA A 640 32.76 -50.62 -25.09
CA ALA A 640 33.07 -49.23 -25.35
C ALA A 640 34.54 -49.16 -25.80
N ALA A 641 34.75 -49.27 -27.11
CA ALA A 641 36.04 -49.24 -27.75
C ALA A 641 36.71 -47.86 -27.56
N ILE A 642 37.58 -47.75 -26.55
CA ILE A 642 38.75 -46.88 -26.62
C ILE A 642 39.75 -47.59 -27.53
N LEU A 643 39.74 -47.28 -28.83
CA LEU A 643 40.85 -47.62 -29.72
C LEU A 643 41.10 -46.50 -30.73
N ILE A 644 42.24 -45.83 -30.54
CA ILE A 644 42.84 -44.91 -31.50
C ILE A 644 43.28 -45.72 -32.74
N ARG A 645 42.58 -45.60 -33.88
CA ARG A 645 43.21 -45.50 -35.21
C ARG A 645 42.26 -45.21 -36.39
N LYS A 646 42.69 -44.18 -37.14
CA LYS A 646 42.57 -43.90 -38.59
C LYS A 646 41.30 -43.20 -39.15
N LYS A 647 41.58 -41.95 -39.53
CA LYS A 647 41.07 -41.11 -40.62
C LYS A 647 39.66 -40.49 -40.47
N GLN A 648 39.68 -39.16 -40.39
CA GLN A 648 38.63 -38.17 -40.67
C GLN A 648 37.39 -38.09 -39.77
N GLU A 649 37.05 -39.09 -38.95
CA GLU A 649 35.89 -38.99 -38.04
C GLU A 649 36.20 -38.37 -36.65
N ASN A 650 37.48 -38.11 -36.33
CA ASN A 650 37.91 -37.67 -34.99
C ASN A 650 37.87 -36.17 -34.72
N LEU A 651 37.61 -35.30 -35.71
CA LEU A 651 37.64 -33.86 -35.46
C LEU A 651 36.44 -33.41 -34.61
N TYR A 652 35.27 -34.03 -34.78
CA TYR A 652 34.06 -33.71 -34.04
C TYR A 652 34.19 -34.02 -32.55
N VAL A 653 34.68 -35.22 -32.21
CA VAL A 653 34.82 -35.68 -30.81
C VAL A 653 35.87 -34.85 -30.06
N VAL A 654 37.02 -34.59 -30.70
CA VAL A 654 38.10 -33.78 -30.12
C VAL A 654 37.65 -32.34 -29.88
N THR A 655 36.94 -31.71 -30.83
CA THR A 655 36.44 -30.34 -30.68
C THR A 655 35.34 -30.24 -29.63
N LEU A 656 34.49 -31.28 -29.50
CA LEU A 656 33.41 -31.35 -28.50
C LEU A 656 33.97 -31.55 -27.09
N GLU A 657 34.96 -32.43 -26.91
CA GLU A 657 35.67 -32.61 -25.62
C GLU A 657 36.37 -31.32 -25.18
N PHE A 658 37.14 -30.67 -26.06
CA PHE A 658 37.80 -29.42 -25.70
C PHE A 658 36.81 -28.29 -25.38
N ARG A 659 35.68 -28.18 -26.11
CA ARG A 659 34.62 -27.21 -25.79
C ARG A 659 33.99 -27.47 -24.42
N LEU A 660 33.70 -28.73 -24.09
CA LEU A 660 33.12 -29.12 -22.80
C LEU A 660 34.09 -28.87 -21.65
N LEU A 661 35.38 -29.18 -21.83
CA LEU A 661 36.43 -28.91 -20.85
C LEU A 661 36.56 -27.40 -20.58
N ARG A 662 36.54 -26.56 -21.62
CA ARG A 662 36.59 -25.09 -21.46
C ARG A 662 35.35 -24.52 -20.78
N GLN A 663 34.15 -25.01 -21.13
CA GLN A 663 32.89 -24.60 -20.49
C GLN A 663 32.83 -24.93 -18.99
N HIS A 664 33.63 -25.90 -18.53
CA HIS A 664 33.71 -26.32 -17.13
C HIS A 664 35.01 -25.85 -16.44
N GLY A 665 35.72 -24.88 -17.04
CA GLY A 665 36.84 -24.18 -16.40
C GLY A 665 38.18 -24.94 -16.40
N PHE A 666 38.36 -25.94 -17.27
CA PHE A 666 39.64 -26.65 -17.40
C PHE A 666 40.58 -25.93 -18.38
N ASP A 667 41.84 -25.79 -17.96
CA ASP A 667 42.89 -25.14 -18.74
C ASP A 667 43.38 -26.06 -19.87
N ILE A 668 43.39 -25.55 -21.10
CA ILE A 668 43.82 -26.31 -22.29
C ILE A 668 45.27 -25.91 -22.59
N SER A 669 46.14 -26.88 -22.88
CA SER A 669 47.55 -26.58 -23.19
C SER A 669 47.66 -25.68 -24.43
N GLN A 670 48.76 -24.94 -24.53
CA GLN A 670 49.07 -24.05 -25.66
C GLN A 670 49.06 -24.80 -27.02
N GLU A 671 49.41 -26.08 -27.01
CA GLU A 671 49.33 -26.98 -28.18
C GLU A 671 47.87 -27.33 -28.53
N GLY A 672 46.99 -27.46 -27.54
CA GLY A 672 45.54 -27.64 -27.74
C GLY A 672 44.85 -26.40 -28.32
N GLU A 673 45.28 -25.19 -27.94
CA GLU A 673 44.82 -23.93 -28.55
C GLU A 673 45.20 -23.85 -30.04
N ILE A 674 46.44 -24.20 -30.39
CA ILE A 674 46.91 -24.21 -31.78
C ILE A 674 46.11 -25.21 -32.62
N ILE A 675 45.86 -26.42 -32.08
CA ILE A 675 45.04 -27.44 -32.76
C ILE A 675 43.60 -26.95 -32.97
N LEU A 676 43.01 -26.25 -32.00
CA LEU A 676 41.66 -25.69 -32.13
C LEU A 676 41.60 -24.57 -33.17
N VAL A 677 42.59 -23.68 -33.21
CA VAL A 677 42.68 -22.62 -34.22
C VAL A 677 42.85 -23.20 -35.63
N ASP A 678 43.74 -24.18 -35.80
CA ASP A 678 43.95 -24.86 -37.09
C ASP A 678 42.71 -25.68 -37.52
N ALA A 679 42.03 -26.33 -36.57
CA ALA A 679 40.78 -27.04 -36.82
C ALA A 679 39.65 -26.07 -37.22
N VAL A 680 39.51 -24.92 -36.55
CA VAL A 680 38.53 -23.90 -36.90
C VAL A 680 38.82 -23.32 -38.28
N ASN A 681 40.07 -23.02 -38.60
CA ASN A 681 40.45 -22.51 -39.92
C ASN A 681 40.20 -23.53 -41.03
N SER A 682 40.60 -24.79 -40.83
CA SER A 682 40.41 -25.87 -41.79
C SER A 682 38.93 -26.22 -42.00
N THR A 683 38.15 -26.29 -40.93
CA THR A 683 36.69 -26.55 -41.01
C THR A 683 35.94 -25.37 -41.62
N THR A 684 36.32 -24.13 -41.30
CA THR A 684 35.71 -22.93 -41.90
C THR A 684 35.88 -22.92 -43.42
N GLU A 685 37.08 -23.20 -43.93
CA GLU A 685 37.32 -23.28 -45.38
C GLU A 685 36.56 -24.44 -46.03
N TYR A 686 36.54 -25.62 -45.39
CA TYR A 686 35.75 -26.76 -45.85
C TYR A 686 34.24 -26.45 -45.91
N LEU A 687 33.71 -25.78 -44.89
CA LEU A 687 32.29 -25.39 -44.82
C LEU A 687 31.95 -24.31 -45.86
N LYS A 688 32.86 -23.36 -46.12
CA LYS A 688 32.70 -22.37 -47.21
C LYS A 688 32.68 -23.04 -48.59
N GLU A 689 33.53 -24.05 -48.82
CA GLU A 689 33.50 -24.85 -50.05
C GLU A 689 32.22 -25.69 -50.16
N TYR A 690 31.77 -26.30 -49.07
CA TYR A 690 30.53 -27.07 -49.01
C TYR A 690 29.32 -26.21 -49.42
N VAL A 691 29.21 -24.99 -48.87
CA VAL A 691 28.15 -24.03 -49.25
C VAL A 691 28.21 -23.68 -50.73
N LYS A 692 29.40 -23.43 -51.30
CA LYS A 692 29.57 -23.09 -52.72
C LYS A 692 29.14 -24.21 -53.67
N HIS A 693 29.26 -25.47 -53.27
CA HIS A 693 28.95 -26.64 -54.10
C HIS A 693 27.57 -27.25 -53.81
N SER A 694 26.90 -26.83 -52.74
CA SER A 694 25.53 -27.26 -52.41
C SER A 694 24.55 -26.71 -53.44
N LYS A 695 24.08 -27.56 -54.36
CA LYS A 695 23.17 -27.17 -55.46
C LYS A 695 21.72 -26.88 -55.05
N ASP A 696 21.38 -27.01 -53.78
CA ASP A 696 20.09 -26.62 -53.26
C ASP A 696 20.26 -26.03 -51.86
N GLY A 697 19.47 -25.01 -51.52
CA GLY A 697 19.43 -24.37 -50.20
C GLY A 697 18.78 -25.27 -49.15
N GLY A 698 19.23 -26.53 -49.04
CA GLY A 698 18.75 -27.52 -48.09
C GLY A 698 19.12 -27.18 -46.65
N TYR A 699 18.46 -27.86 -45.70
CA TYR A 699 18.57 -27.62 -44.26
C TYR A 699 20.03 -27.50 -43.76
N LEU A 700 20.90 -28.42 -44.15
CA LEU A 700 22.31 -28.41 -43.74
C LEU A 700 23.09 -27.22 -44.33
N SER A 701 22.80 -26.80 -45.56
CA SER A 701 23.43 -25.61 -46.16
C SER A 701 23.00 -24.33 -45.44
N THR A 702 21.73 -24.24 -45.02
CA THR A 702 21.21 -23.12 -44.22
C THR A 702 21.88 -23.05 -42.85
N LEU A 703 22.02 -24.19 -42.15
CA LEU A 703 22.72 -24.25 -40.87
C LEU A 703 24.20 -23.88 -40.97
N VAL A 704 24.88 -24.35 -42.03
CA VAL A 704 26.30 -24.06 -42.24
C VAL A 704 26.52 -22.58 -42.58
N ASN A 705 25.68 -21.97 -43.42
CA ASN A 705 25.75 -20.54 -43.71
C ASN A 705 25.57 -19.69 -42.45
N HIS A 706 24.54 -19.99 -41.65
CA HIS A 706 24.30 -19.29 -40.40
C HIS A 706 25.47 -19.44 -39.41
N ALA A 707 26.05 -20.64 -39.29
CA ALA A 707 27.22 -20.86 -38.44
C ALA A 707 28.49 -20.11 -38.91
N LEU A 708 28.62 -19.85 -40.22
CA LEU A 708 29.75 -19.11 -40.81
C LEU A 708 29.62 -17.59 -40.64
N GLU A 709 28.41 -17.04 -40.52
CA GLU A 709 28.19 -15.59 -40.31
C GLU A 709 28.61 -15.13 -38.91
N LEU A 710 28.25 -15.91 -37.89
CA LEU A 710 28.60 -15.63 -36.49
C LEU A 710 28.57 -16.96 -35.71
N PRO A 711 29.55 -17.25 -34.85
CA PRO A 711 29.52 -18.48 -34.04
C PRO A 711 28.37 -18.48 -33.01
N LEU A 712 27.79 -19.66 -32.73
CA LEU A 712 26.66 -19.81 -31.78
C LEU A 712 26.91 -19.19 -30.39
N HIS A 713 28.15 -19.22 -29.89
CA HIS A 713 28.51 -18.68 -28.58
C HIS A 713 28.59 -17.14 -28.52
N TRP A 714 28.53 -16.45 -29.66
CA TRP A 714 28.49 -14.98 -29.76
C TRP A 714 27.07 -14.47 -30.03
N ARG A 715 26.12 -15.39 -30.20
CA ARG A 715 24.73 -15.08 -30.56
C ARG A 715 23.85 -15.06 -29.32
N MET A 716 22.78 -14.26 -29.37
CA MET A 716 21.74 -14.29 -28.35
C MET A 716 20.89 -15.56 -28.50
N LEU A 717 21.04 -16.48 -27.56
CA LEU A 717 20.43 -17.83 -27.58
C LEU A 717 18.92 -17.84 -27.92
N ARG A 718 18.18 -16.80 -27.53
CA ARG A 718 16.74 -16.71 -27.81
C ARG A 718 16.40 -16.31 -29.24
N LEU A 719 17.19 -15.42 -29.84
CA LEU A 719 17.07 -15.13 -31.29
C LEU A 719 17.45 -16.37 -32.10
N GLU A 720 18.45 -17.11 -31.63
CA GLU A 720 18.85 -18.39 -32.23
C GLU A 720 17.75 -19.44 -32.14
N ALA A 721 17.09 -19.59 -30.99
CA ALA A 721 15.97 -20.50 -30.84
C ALA A 721 14.82 -20.16 -31.79
N ARG A 722 14.46 -18.87 -31.93
CA ARG A 722 13.44 -18.43 -32.89
C ARG A 722 13.83 -18.74 -34.33
N TRP A 723 15.04 -18.35 -34.72
CA TRP A 723 15.57 -18.60 -36.05
C TRP A 723 15.59 -20.09 -36.37
N PHE A 724 16.01 -20.92 -35.42
CA PHE A 724 16.07 -22.37 -35.58
C PHE A 724 14.68 -23.00 -35.71
N ILE A 725 13.68 -22.52 -34.96
CA ILE A 725 12.26 -22.91 -35.12
C ILE A 725 11.81 -22.63 -36.57
N ASP A 726 12.09 -21.43 -37.09
CA ASP A 726 11.69 -21.04 -38.45
C ASP A 726 12.38 -21.89 -39.54
N VAL A 727 13.68 -22.21 -39.35
CA VAL A 727 14.43 -23.10 -40.26
C VAL A 727 13.93 -24.55 -40.18
N TYR A 728 13.69 -25.05 -38.97
CA TYR A 728 13.20 -26.41 -38.72
C TYR A 728 11.80 -26.62 -39.32
N GLU A 729 10.94 -25.59 -39.24
CA GLU A 729 9.62 -25.57 -39.87
C GLU A 729 9.69 -25.51 -41.41
N LYS A 730 10.58 -24.68 -41.97
CA LYS A 730 10.73 -24.54 -43.43
C LYS A 730 11.17 -25.83 -44.13
N HIS A 731 11.86 -26.73 -43.42
CA HIS A 731 12.36 -28.01 -43.93
C HIS A 731 11.51 -29.23 -43.46
N HIS A 732 10.22 -29.00 -43.21
CA HIS A 732 9.23 -29.87 -42.54
C HIS A 732 9.09 -31.35 -42.98
N ARG A 733 9.63 -31.77 -44.14
CA ARG A 733 9.37 -33.11 -44.70
C ARG A 733 10.07 -34.26 -43.95
N ASP A 734 11.14 -33.97 -43.21
CA ASP A 734 11.97 -34.97 -42.52
C ASP A 734 12.02 -34.78 -40.98
N MET A 735 11.19 -33.89 -40.43
CA MET A 735 11.34 -33.37 -39.08
C MET A 735 10.18 -33.74 -38.14
N ASN A 736 10.46 -33.87 -36.84
CA ASN A 736 9.48 -34.32 -35.85
C ASN A 736 8.46 -33.19 -35.54
N PRO A 737 7.17 -33.38 -35.89
CA PRO A 737 6.15 -32.35 -35.69
C PRO A 737 5.89 -32.03 -34.21
N VAL A 738 6.18 -32.96 -33.29
CA VAL A 738 6.01 -32.73 -31.85
C VAL A 738 7.11 -31.81 -31.30
N LEU A 739 8.35 -31.93 -31.80
CA LEU A 739 9.45 -31.08 -31.35
C LEU A 739 9.27 -29.63 -31.78
N ILE A 740 8.77 -29.38 -32.98
CA ILE A 740 8.51 -28.03 -33.46
C ILE A 740 7.34 -27.39 -32.72
N GLU A 741 6.26 -28.14 -32.44
CA GLU A 741 5.14 -27.66 -31.63
C GLU A 741 5.58 -27.35 -30.19
N LEU A 742 6.38 -28.23 -29.57
CA LEU A 742 6.92 -27.99 -28.23
C LEU A 742 7.84 -26.75 -28.20
N ALA A 743 8.74 -26.60 -29.17
CA ALA A 743 9.64 -25.45 -29.25
C ALA A 743 8.89 -24.13 -29.48
N LYS A 744 7.84 -24.14 -30.31
CA LYS A 744 6.93 -22.99 -30.51
C LYS A 744 6.17 -22.66 -29.23
N LEU A 745 5.63 -23.66 -28.54
CA LEU A 745 4.88 -23.47 -27.31
C LEU A 745 5.78 -22.89 -26.21
N ASP A 746 6.97 -23.47 -26.00
CA ASP A 746 7.96 -22.97 -25.04
C ASP A 746 8.36 -21.53 -25.37
N PHE A 747 8.74 -21.26 -26.62
CA PHE A 747 9.08 -19.91 -27.07
C PHE A 747 7.94 -18.92 -26.81
N ASN A 748 6.69 -19.30 -27.12
CA ASN A 748 5.52 -18.45 -26.92
C ASN A 748 5.17 -18.25 -25.43
N VAL A 749 5.33 -19.26 -24.58
CA VAL A 749 5.10 -19.15 -23.12
C VAL A 749 6.12 -18.20 -22.50
N VAL A 750 7.41 -18.37 -22.82
CA VAL A 750 8.44 -17.45 -22.31
C VAL A 750 8.27 -16.06 -22.95
N GLN A 751 7.78 -15.96 -24.19
CA GLN A 751 7.46 -14.67 -24.82
C GLN A 751 6.28 -13.97 -24.15
N ALA A 752 5.20 -14.71 -23.83
CA ALA A 752 4.06 -14.18 -23.09
C ALA A 752 4.47 -13.72 -21.68
N THR A 753 5.33 -14.50 -21.00
CA THR A 753 5.91 -14.13 -19.70
C THR A 753 6.72 -12.84 -19.82
N HIS A 754 7.57 -12.72 -20.85
CA HIS A 754 8.33 -11.50 -21.10
C HIS A 754 7.45 -10.30 -21.47
N GLN A 755 6.36 -10.52 -22.21
CA GLN A 755 5.38 -9.47 -22.54
C GLN A 755 4.64 -9.00 -21.29
N GLU A 756 4.32 -9.92 -20.37
CA GLU A 756 3.76 -9.58 -19.06
C GLU A 756 4.78 -8.80 -18.22
N ASP A 757 6.02 -9.27 -18.16
CA ASP A 757 7.13 -8.58 -17.51
C ASP A 757 7.36 -7.18 -18.10
N LEU A 758 7.22 -7.02 -19.41
CA LEU A 758 7.36 -5.75 -20.13
C LEU A 758 6.29 -4.74 -19.71
N LYS A 759 5.06 -5.17 -19.39
CA LYS A 759 4.02 -4.29 -18.83
C LYS A 759 4.45 -3.69 -17.49
N HIS A 760 5.31 -4.39 -16.76
CA HIS A 760 5.88 -3.95 -15.48
C HIS A 760 7.33 -3.49 -15.59
N ALA A 761 7.91 -3.39 -16.79
CA ALA A 761 9.34 -3.11 -16.97
C ALA A 761 9.77 -1.78 -16.34
N SER A 762 8.93 -0.74 -16.41
CA SER A 762 9.20 0.55 -15.76
C SER A 762 9.30 0.46 -14.22
N THR A 763 8.72 -0.58 -13.63
CA THR A 763 8.77 -0.82 -12.18
C THR A 763 9.94 -1.68 -11.75
N ARG A 764 10.62 -2.37 -12.69
CA ARG A 764 11.80 -3.18 -12.37
C ARG A 764 13.00 -2.30 -12.04
N ILE A 765 13.57 -2.54 -10.87
CA ILE A 765 14.80 -1.91 -10.37
C ILE A 765 15.90 -1.82 -11.44
N SER A 766 16.21 -2.93 -12.14
CA SER A 766 17.31 -2.92 -13.12
C SER A 766 17.03 -1.98 -14.29
N THR A 767 15.77 -1.80 -14.67
CA THR A 767 15.36 -0.83 -15.69
C THR A 767 15.47 0.59 -15.15
N LYS A 768 14.98 0.86 -13.92
CA LYS A 768 15.13 2.16 -13.24
C LYS A 768 16.60 2.58 -13.18
N VAL A 769 17.49 1.68 -12.74
CA VAL A 769 18.94 1.93 -12.64
C VAL A 769 19.54 2.23 -14.01
N ASN A 770 19.26 1.42 -15.04
CA ASN A 770 19.79 1.68 -16.39
C ASN A 770 19.31 3.03 -16.94
N THR A 771 18.04 3.38 -16.74
CA THR A 771 17.49 4.68 -17.14
C THR A 771 18.12 5.84 -16.36
N LEU A 772 18.40 5.66 -15.07
CA LEU A 772 19.09 6.67 -14.27
C LEU A 772 20.54 6.87 -14.71
N ILE A 773 21.27 5.78 -14.98
CA ILE A 773 22.64 5.85 -15.49
C ILE A 773 22.65 6.66 -16.79
N THR A 774 21.78 6.36 -17.74
CA THR A 774 21.71 7.14 -19.01
C THR A 774 21.31 8.59 -18.78
N THR A 775 20.38 8.85 -17.85
CA THR A 775 19.95 10.23 -17.55
C THR A 775 21.07 11.04 -16.90
N ILE A 776 21.84 10.43 -15.99
CA ILE A 776 22.99 11.07 -15.35
C ILE A 776 24.10 11.29 -16.37
N ASP A 777 24.39 10.32 -17.23
CA ASP A 777 25.35 10.44 -18.34
C ASP A 777 24.99 11.65 -19.22
N ASP A 778 23.73 11.78 -19.64
CA ASP A 778 23.25 12.93 -20.41
C ASP A 778 23.36 14.27 -19.64
N VAL A 779 23.13 14.27 -18.31
CA VAL A 779 23.30 15.46 -17.47
C VAL A 779 24.76 15.90 -17.43
N TYR A 780 25.69 14.96 -17.30
CA TYR A 780 27.13 15.25 -17.30
C TYR A 780 27.64 15.68 -18.67
N ASP A 781 27.10 15.11 -19.74
CA ASP A 781 27.57 15.36 -21.11
C ASP A 781 27.00 16.65 -21.72
N VAL A 782 25.75 17.02 -21.39
CA VAL A 782 25.01 18.04 -22.16
C VAL A 782 24.49 19.20 -21.32
N TYR A 783 24.07 18.96 -20.06
CA TYR A 783 23.25 19.94 -19.33
C TYR A 783 23.93 20.62 -18.14
N GLY A 784 24.76 19.91 -17.37
CA GLY A 784 25.35 20.44 -16.14
C GLY A 784 26.51 21.41 -16.39
N THR A 785 26.50 22.56 -15.71
CA THR A 785 27.71 23.37 -15.58
C THR A 785 28.69 22.73 -14.59
N LEU A 786 29.97 23.09 -14.64
CA LEU A 786 30.99 22.51 -13.75
C LEU A 786 30.62 22.69 -12.27
N ASP A 787 30.20 23.90 -11.88
CA ASP A 787 29.81 24.22 -10.50
C ASP A 787 28.60 23.37 -10.04
N GLU A 788 27.61 23.16 -10.92
CA GLU A 788 26.44 22.33 -10.62
C GLU A 788 26.80 20.85 -10.51
N LEU A 789 27.71 20.35 -11.36
CA LEU A 789 28.21 18.99 -11.30
C LEU A 789 29.03 18.74 -10.03
N GLU A 790 29.82 19.71 -9.56
CA GLU A 790 30.52 19.63 -8.28
C GLU A 790 29.54 19.54 -7.10
N LEU A 791 28.47 20.34 -7.13
CA LEU A 791 27.41 20.25 -6.11
C LEU A 791 26.68 18.90 -6.16
N PHE A 792 26.42 18.37 -7.35
CA PHE A 792 25.82 17.04 -7.52
C PHE A 792 26.71 15.94 -6.97
N ILE A 793 28.03 16.00 -7.24
CA ILE A 793 29.00 15.05 -6.69
C ILE A 793 29.03 15.14 -5.16
N ASP A 794 29.09 16.34 -4.58
CA ASP A 794 29.04 16.51 -3.11
C ASP A 794 27.74 15.93 -2.52
N ALA A 795 26.60 16.10 -3.20
CA ALA A 795 25.34 15.50 -2.76
C ALA A 795 25.33 13.96 -2.83
N VAL A 796 25.93 13.38 -3.88
CA VAL A 796 26.10 11.92 -4.01
C VAL A 796 27.07 11.40 -2.95
N GLU A 797 28.21 12.04 -2.73
CA GLU A 797 29.19 11.61 -1.74
C GLU A 797 28.66 11.65 -0.30
N ARG A 798 27.84 12.67 0.03
CA ARG A 798 27.15 12.74 1.33
C ARG A 798 26.09 11.67 1.49
N TRP A 799 25.44 11.27 0.39
CA TRP A 799 24.31 10.35 0.36
C TRP A 799 23.23 10.69 1.40
N ASP A 800 22.91 11.98 1.48
CA ASP A 800 21.96 12.59 2.40
C ASP A 800 20.92 13.34 1.59
N ILE A 801 19.64 13.02 1.81
CA ILE A 801 18.54 13.64 1.06
C ILE A 801 18.50 15.17 1.22
N THR A 802 18.98 15.71 2.35
CA THR A 802 19.03 17.15 2.60
C THR A 802 20.09 17.87 1.74
N ALA A 803 21.09 17.14 1.22
CA ALA A 803 22.11 17.73 0.36
C ALA A 803 21.52 18.30 -0.95
N MET A 804 20.34 17.83 -1.35
CA MET A 804 19.66 18.31 -2.56
C MET A 804 19.19 19.77 -2.47
N GLU A 805 19.10 20.36 -1.28
CA GLU A 805 18.70 21.77 -1.10
C GLU A 805 19.62 22.75 -1.87
N ARG A 806 20.88 22.34 -2.10
CA ARG A 806 21.89 23.12 -2.80
C ARG A 806 21.88 22.91 -4.31
N LEU A 807 21.16 21.92 -4.81
CA LEU A 807 21.14 21.57 -6.23
C LEU A 807 20.18 22.46 -7.02
N PRO A 808 20.41 22.66 -8.33
CA PRO A 808 19.38 23.18 -9.25
C PRO A 808 18.15 22.26 -9.30
N ASP A 809 16.97 22.81 -9.59
CA ASP A 809 15.70 22.06 -9.51
C ASP A 809 15.66 20.82 -10.40
N TYR A 810 16.24 20.87 -11.60
CA TYR A 810 16.32 19.70 -12.49
C TYR A 810 17.25 18.60 -11.93
N MET A 811 18.34 18.98 -11.26
CA MET A 811 19.26 18.04 -10.61
C MET A 811 18.69 17.46 -9.32
N LYS A 812 17.82 18.19 -8.59
CA LYS A 812 17.10 17.65 -7.42
C LYS A 812 16.28 16.42 -7.81
N ILE A 813 15.55 16.50 -8.92
CA ILE A 813 14.75 15.38 -9.43
C ILE A 813 15.65 14.19 -9.77
N CYS A 814 16.77 14.42 -10.46
CA CYS A 814 17.74 13.37 -10.80
C CYS A 814 18.36 12.73 -9.56
N TYR A 815 18.82 13.54 -8.60
CA TYR A 815 19.40 13.07 -7.34
C TYR A 815 18.39 12.25 -6.54
N LEU A 816 17.17 12.75 -6.38
CA LEU A 816 16.14 12.09 -5.60
C LEU A 816 15.69 10.77 -6.26
N ALA A 817 15.64 10.71 -7.59
CA ALA A 817 15.36 9.47 -8.32
C ALA A 817 16.49 8.43 -8.17
N LEU A 818 17.76 8.86 -8.22
CA LEU A 818 18.93 8.02 -7.95
C LEU A 818 18.89 7.49 -6.51
N TYR A 819 18.76 8.40 -5.55
CA TYR A 819 18.73 8.14 -4.13
C TYR A 819 17.62 7.13 -3.77
N ASN A 820 16.39 7.38 -4.21
CA ASN A 820 15.25 6.50 -3.96
C ASN A 820 15.44 5.11 -4.60
N THR A 821 15.94 5.03 -5.83
CA THR A 821 16.11 3.75 -6.52
C THR A 821 17.16 2.87 -5.85
N ILE A 822 18.29 3.46 -5.46
CA ILE A 822 19.37 2.71 -4.77
C ILE A 822 18.93 2.29 -3.36
N ASN A 823 18.18 3.11 -2.65
CA ASN A 823 17.63 2.73 -1.34
C ASN A 823 16.55 1.64 -1.44
N GLU A 824 15.73 1.67 -2.50
CA GLU A 824 14.78 0.59 -2.83
C GLU A 824 15.52 -0.74 -3.07
N MET A 825 16.64 -0.71 -3.79
CA MET A 825 17.50 -1.90 -4.00
C MET A 825 18.05 -2.47 -2.71
N ALA A 826 18.63 -1.61 -1.87
CA ALA A 826 19.17 -2.02 -0.59
C ALA A 826 18.09 -2.64 0.30
N PHE A 827 16.90 -2.04 0.33
CA PHE A 827 15.76 -2.57 1.06
C PHE A 827 15.34 -3.96 0.58
N VAL A 828 15.21 -4.17 -0.74
CA VAL A 828 14.83 -5.48 -1.30
C VAL A 828 15.86 -6.56 -0.93
N CYS A 829 17.16 -6.27 -1.04
CA CYS A 829 18.21 -7.22 -0.65
C CYS A 829 18.24 -7.49 0.86
N LEU A 830 18.01 -6.48 1.70
CA LEU A 830 17.95 -6.66 3.15
C LEU A 830 16.74 -7.52 3.55
N LYS A 831 15.59 -7.27 2.94
CA LYS A 831 14.34 -7.99 3.19
C LYS A 831 14.42 -9.45 2.72
N ASP A 832 14.85 -9.69 1.48
CA ASP A 832 14.81 -11.03 0.87
C ASP A 832 16.01 -11.92 1.26
N GLN A 833 17.17 -11.31 1.55
CA GLN A 833 18.42 -12.04 1.76
C GLN A 833 19.08 -11.75 3.12
N GLY A 834 18.55 -10.80 3.90
CA GLY A 834 19.17 -10.37 5.16
C GLY A 834 20.47 -9.58 4.97
N LEU A 835 20.76 -9.13 3.74
CA LEU A 835 22.02 -8.47 3.40
C LEU A 835 21.84 -6.96 3.28
N ASP A 836 22.50 -6.22 4.18
CA ASP A 836 22.65 -4.78 4.05
C ASP A 836 23.73 -4.45 3.03
N ILE A 837 23.30 -4.00 1.84
CA ILE A 837 24.18 -3.69 0.73
C ILE A 837 24.32 -2.20 0.44
N ILE A 838 23.68 -1.31 1.22
CA ILE A 838 23.62 0.12 0.86
C ILE A 838 25.02 0.71 0.71
N LYS A 839 25.96 0.32 1.58
CA LYS A 839 27.35 0.76 1.57
C LYS A 839 28.17 0.34 0.36
N TYR A 840 27.70 -0.63 -0.43
CA TYR A 840 28.34 -1.06 -1.67
C TYR A 840 27.70 -0.44 -2.91
N LEU A 841 26.47 0.06 -2.78
CA LEU A 841 25.75 0.74 -3.85
C LEU A 841 26.03 2.24 -3.87
N ARG A 842 26.28 2.84 -2.69
CA ARG A 842 27.01 4.11 -2.56
C ARG A 842 28.43 3.91 -3.05
#